data_AF-A0A9E3B8W4-F1
#
_entry.id   AF-A0A9E3B8W4-F1
#
_cell.length_a   1.000
_cell.length_b   1.000
_cell.length_c   1.000
_cell.angle_alpha   90.00
_cell.angle_beta   90.00
_cell.angle_gamma   90.00
#
_symmetry.space_group_name_H-M   'P 1'
#
loop_
_entity.id
_entity.type
_entity.pdbx_description
1 polymer ?
#
loop_
_entity_poly.entity_id
_entity_poly.type
_entity_poly.pdbx_seq_one_letter_code
_entity_poly.pdbx_strand_id
1 'polypeptide(L)'
;MQSFNSTTSDRLPVHSNDEWVFGWDPLPGIVSVWASRDGSAVVWRREGERILCSKEQFRPWLLATTSADLAHLGPALTASSSSPLSGDMSLVSYRTLDGDAGTYRYLLSARDGRFLERTLLTGASRRLGRRIKSLSELSDTYYQVGPIEQYLMQTGRVYFRGLRYEDLHRFQFDLETTALDPHRGRIFLIAMRDSRGFSMTLDAPTPDDEAAMIAEFCRIVRERDPDIIENHNIFSFDLAFLEHRAGVLRIPLLLGRDGGPERLERREETLAVGPEARKRTRYSMAGRELIDTLDAIRRYDFVVRDMPSYRLKDVARYFGIAAPDRVYIEGSAIFETYRKEPELVRHYALDDVQEVDGLSRRLLGASFALASMAPRRYERLASAGPAMGILEPMLVRAYVRAGVALPRQTSTQGLHEGGAAYLFATGVAEHVVKADVASLYPSLMRSFRIGPACDHLGVLLGILDSLTDLRLAHKAAARAAIPGSLEANMHDATQAAMKILINAAYGYMGAGPMALFADMRAADEVTRRGREVLTQVLDALRSRGMALIEADTDGVYFAVPSDWTEEQERVLVAEIGSALPAGIRLEYEGRYRAMFSHEVKNYALLTYDGRLIVHGVALRSSRAEPFGERFLRQALLSTMAGDVVAVRDTYLEILAALRERRLTASDVAARVRLSKTPEAYLASKATRPEAAYEALLAAGRASWSPGERVRFYRARGGTSIWLPEESEETSIGQLWEAETNEPSQNTPVIPLHRDDVASRNDYDVEHYLRVLFTSYAARLKKAYPSEDFERLFRTDEQLGLFDQPIEYIQPNWIRCQAGNG
;
A
#
# COMPACT_ATOMS: atom_id res chain seq x y z
N MET A 1 47.03 29.75 -41.54
CA MET A 1 47.39 30.19 -40.17
C MET A 1 46.18 30.95 -39.63
N GLN A 2 45.76 30.65 -38.39
CA GLN A 2 44.65 31.24 -37.61
C GLN A 2 43.22 30.68 -37.82
N SER A 3 42.93 29.65 -37.01
CA SER A 3 41.81 29.51 -36.06
C SER A 3 40.54 30.37 -36.20
N PHE A 4 39.38 29.70 -36.27
CA PHE A 4 38.12 30.21 -35.70
C PHE A 4 37.38 29.11 -34.92
N ASN A 5 37.05 29.47 -33.68
CA ASN A 5 36.37 28.68 -32.66
C ASN A 5 34.94 28.30 -33.06
N SER A 6 34.56 27.04 -32.85
CA SER A 6 33.17 26.58 -32.85
C SER A 6 32.55 26.80 -31.45
N THR A 7 31.67 27.78 -31.33
CA THR A 7 30.77 27.92 -30.19
C THR A 7 29.66 26.87 -30.27
N THR A 8 29.70 25.89 -29.37
CA THR A 8 28.57 25.03 -29.03
C THR A 8 27.48 25.85 -28.34
N SER A 9 26.39 26.11 -29.05
CA SER A 9 25.10 26.53 -28.51
C SER A 9 24.01 25.88 -29.36
N ASP A 10 23.48 24.76 -28.88
CA ASP A 10 22.09 24.36 -29.10
C ASP A 10 21.76 23.23 -28.12
N ARG A 11 21.33 23.62 -26.91
CA ARG A 11 20.52 22.72 -26.07
C ARG A 11 19.11 22.80 -26.61
N LEU A 12 18.61 21.65 -27.08
CA LEU A 12 17.23 21.43 -27.52
C LEU A 12 16.23 22.05 -26.52
N PRO A 13 15.11 22.63 -26.98
CA PRO A 13 14.09 23.18 -26.10
C PRO A 13 13.50 22.04 -25.25
N VAL A 14 13.63 22.16 -23.92
CA VAL A 14 12.97 21.28 -22.95
C VAL A 14 11.47 21.30 -23.25
N HIS A 15 10.90 20.16 -23.59
CA HIS A 15 9.48 20.04 -23.90
C HIS A 15 8.66 20.36 -22.63
N SER A 16 7.57 21.12 -22.75
CA SER A 16 6.67 21.50 -21.64
C SER A 16 6.24 20.33 -20.74
N ASN A 17 6.25 19.11 -21.27
CA ASN A 17 5.88 17.90 -20.56
C ASN A 17 6.89 17.50 -19.46
N ASP A 18 8.19 17.83 -19.64
CA ASP A 18 9.21 17.57 -18.63
C ASP A 18 8.97 18.42 -17.38
N GLU A 19 8.50 19.66 -17.55
CA GLU A 19 8.13 20.53 -16.43
C GLU A 19 6.91 19.99 -15.67
N TRP A 20 5.97 19.33 -16.35
CA TRP A 20 4.81 18.71 -15.67
C TRP A 20 5.22 17.51 -14.81
N VAL A 21 6.20 16.72 -15.27
CA VAL A 21 6.71 15.56 -14.51
C VAL A 21 7.64 16.01 -13.38
N PHE A 22 8.69 16.77 -13.69
CA PHE A 22 9.78 17.04 -12.75
C PHE A 22 9.69 18.41 -12.09
N GLY A 23 8.87 19.34 -12.60
CA GLY A 23 8.89 20.74 -12.19
C GLY A 23 9.96 21.56 -12.92
N TRP A 24 9.82 22.88 -12.89
CA TRP A 24 10.61 23.85 -13.68
C TRP A 24 11.79 24.48 -12.94
N ASP A 25 11.92 24.30 -11.62
CA ASP A 25 13.10 24.76 -10.87
C ASP A 25 14.11 23.61 -10.76
N PRO A 26 15.32 23.73 -11.32
CA PRO A 26 16.30 22.66 -11.36
C PRO A 26 17.09 22.48 -10.05
N LEU A 27 16.78 23.24 -8.98
CA LEU A 27 17.52 23.21 -7.72
C LEU A 27 17.72 21.78 -7.17
N PRO A 28 18.96 21.27 -7.13
CA PRO A 28 19.21 19.89 -6.72
C PRO A 28 19.39 19.77 -5.20
N GLY A 29 19.31 18.54 -4.72
CA GLY A 29 19.73 18.18 -3.37
C GLY A 29 18.73 18.51 -2.27
N ILE A 30 17.52 18.97 -2.57
CA ILE A 30 16.51 19.26 -1.52
C ILE A 30 16.19 17.97 -0.76
N VAL A 31 16.49 17.95 0.53
CA VAL A 31 16.21 16.81 1.41
C VAL A 31 15.01 17.06 2.32
N SER A 32 14.68 18.32 2.59
CA SER A 32 13.51 18.70 3.37
C SER A 32 13.09 20.14 3.09
N VAL A 33 11.80 20.40 3.20
CA VAL A 33 11.18 21.73 3.13
C VAL A 33 10.23 21.87 4.31
N TRP A 34 10.32 23.00 5.00
CA TRP A 34 9.40 23.39 6.07
C TRP A 34 8.78 24.73 5.73
N ALA A 35 7.51 24.73 5.32
CA ALA A 35 6.79 25.93 4.96
C ALA A 35 5.65 26.18 5.93
N SER A 36 5.40 27.46 6.20
CA SER A 36 4.46 27.93 7.20
C SER A 36 3.36 28.79 6.59
N ARG A 37 2.25 28.92 7.31
CA ARG A 37 1.10 29.72 6.87
C ARG A 37 1.38 31.22 6.79
N ASP A 38 2.47 31.69 7.37
CA ASP A 38 2.92 33.09 7.29
C ASP A 38 3.69 33.42 6.00
N GLY A 39 3.81 32.45 5.08
CA GLY A 39 4.53 32.62 3.83
C GLY A 39 6.04 32.40 3.94
N SER A 40 6.55 31.94 5.08
CA SER A 40 7.95 31.55 5.21
C SER A 40 8.19 30.09 4.82
N ALA A 41 9.32 29.81 4.18
CA ALA A 41 9.80 28.47 3.91
C ALA A 41 11.28 28.32 4.30
N VAL A 42 11.64 27.18 4.87
CA VAL A 42 13.02 26.78 5.12
C VAL A 42 13.32 25.57 4.24
N VAL A 43 14.40 25.63 3.48
CA VAL A 43 14.79 24.58 2.53
C VAL A 43 16.16 24.06 2.94
N TRP A 44 16.24 22.76 3.19
CA TRP A 44 17.50 22.07 3.46
C TRP A 44 17.94 21.30 2.24
N ARG A 45 19.20 21.50 1.85
CA ARG A 45 19.82 20.88 0.67
C ARG A 45 21.07 20.14 1.06
N ARG A 46 21.23 18.92 0.57
CA ARG A 46 22.45 18.14 0.69
C ARG A 46 23.41 18.44 -0.45
N GLU A 47 24.63 18.78 -0.09
CA GLU A 47 25.79 18.88 -1.00
C GLU A 47 26.93 18.03 -0.44
N GLY A 48 27.01 16.79 -0.92
CA GLY A 48 27.88 15.76 -0.33
C GLY A 48 27.48 15.48 1.13
N GLU A 49 28.43 15.62 2.04
CA GLU A 49 28.17 15.37 3.48
C GLU A 49 27.49 16.55 4.19
N ARG A 50 27.50 17.75 3.60
CA ARG A 50 27.00 18.98 4.22
C ARG A 50 25.53 19.23 3.91
N ILE A 51 24.86 19.89 4.86
CA ILE A 51 23.52 20.45 4.67
C ILE A 51 23.60 21.97 4.59
N LEU A 52 23.08 22.52 3.50
CA LEU A 52 22.83 23.95 3.32
C LEU A 52 21.39 24.25 3.72
N CYS A 53 21.18 25.37 4.42
CA CYS A 53 19.86 25.83 4.84
C CYS A 53 19.61 27.22 4.25
N SER A 54 18.50 27.39 3.52
CA SER A 54 18.02 28.68 3.04
C SER A 54 16.64 29.01 3.63
N LYS A 55 16.45 30.27 3.98
CA LYS A 55 15.13 30.83 4.33
C LYS A 55 14.60 31.61 3.15
N GLU A 56 13.39 31.28 2.76
CA GLU A 56 12.72 31.81 1.59
C GLU A 56 11.32 32.31 1.97
N GLN A 57 10.73 33.09 1.07
CA GLN A 57 9.37 33.61 1.20
C GLN A 57 8.56 33.14 -0.01
N PHE A 58 7.31 32.78 0.24
CA PHE A 58 6.31 32.51 -0.77
C PHE A 58 4.99 33.17 -0.36
N ARG A 59 4.05 33.35 -1.29
CA ARG A 59 2.73 33.86 -0.96
C ARG A 59 1.77 32.68 -0.79
N PRO A 60 1.23 32.47 0.41
CA PRO A 60 0.14 31.53 0.60
C PRO A 60 -1.00 31.79 -0.37
N TRP A 61 -1.51 30.72 -0.97
CA TRP A 61 -2.52 30.76 -2.01
C TRP A 61 -3.59 29.69 -1.80
N LEU A 62 -4.77 29.95 -2.33
CA LEU A 62 -5.84 28.98 -2.50
C LEU A 62 -6.67 29.35 -3.72
N LEU A 63 -7.44 28.40 -4.24
CA LEU A 63 -8.32 28.63 -5.38
C LEU A 63 -9.77 28.63 -4.94
N ALA A 64 -10.57 29.52 -5.52
CA ALA A 64 -11.98 29.67 -5.19
C ALA A 64 -12.87 29.67 -6.44
N THR A 65 -14.12 29.25 -6.28
CA THR A 65 -15.14 29.33 -7.32
C THR A 65 -15.81 30.71 -7.39
N THR A 66 -15.62 31.53 -6.36
CA THR A 66 -16.16 32.89 -6.27
C THR A 66 -15.19 33.83 -5.57
N SER A 67 -15.16 35.10 -6.00
CA SER A 67 -14.47 36.20 -5.30
C SER A 67 -15.38 36.96 -4.33
N ALA A 68 -16.67 36.63 -4.26
CA ALA A 68 -17.66 37.36 -3.46
C ALA A 68 -17.32 37.41 -1.96
N ASP A 69 -16.63 36.38 -1.45
CA ASP A 69 -16.20 36.34 -0.05
C ASP A 69 -15.10 37.36 0.27
N LEU A 70 -14.47 37.97 -0.73
CA LEU A 70 -13.51 39.07 -0.54
C LEU A 70 -14.14 40.46 -0.76
N ALA A 71 -15.40 40.56 -1.18
CA ALA A 71 -16.03 41.86 -1.53
C ALA A 71 -16.03 42.87 -0.35
N HIS A 72 -16.11 42.36 0.88
CA HIS A 72 -16.10 43.18 2.09
C HIS A 72 -14.76 43.89 2.38
N LEU A 73 -13.68 43.53 1.69
CA LEU A 73 -12.38 44.19 1.79
C LEU A 73 -12.33 45.54 1.05
N GLY A 74 -13.22 45.75 0.07
CA GLY A 74 -13.24 46.97 -0.73
C GLY A 74 -11.85 47.31 -1.31
N PRO A 75 -11.30 48.52 -1.06
CA PRO A 75 -10.00 48.94 -1.58
C PRO A 75 -8.79 48.10 -1.13
N ALA A 76 -8.92 47.31 -0.06
CA ALA A 76 -7.83 46.44 0.40
C ALA A 76 -7.61 45.19 -0.48
N LEU A 77 -8.57 44.88 -1.37
CA LEU A 77 -8.48 43.81 -2.35
C LEU A 77 -7.82 44.32 -3.64
N THR A 78 -6.69 43.74 -4.02
CA THR A 78 -5.98 44.11 -5.26
C THR A 78 -6.18 43.05 -6.34
N ALA A 79 -6.60 43.45 -7.54
CA ALA A 79 -6.55 42.56 -8.71
C ALA A 79 -5.10 42.48 -9.19
N SER A 80 -4.52 41.29 -9.20
CA SER A 80 -3.15 41.09 -9.68
C SER A 80 -3.14 40.56 -11.12
N SER A 81 -2.39 41.24 -12.00
CA SER A 81 -2.12 40.79 -13.38
C SER A 81 -0.90 39.89 -13.48
N SER A 82 -0.12 39.77 -12.41
CA SER A 82 1.17 39.08 -12.40
C SER A 82 1.10 37.75 -11.64
N SER A 83 2.06 36.86 -11.86
CA SER A 83 2.12 35.56 -11.17
C SER A 83 2.28 35.77 -9.66
N PRO A 84 1.74 34.92 -8.75
CA PRO A 84 2.00 35.03 -7.31
C PRO A 84 3.51 34.99 -6.95
N LEU A 85 4.38 34.58 -7.89
CA LEU A 85 5.83 34.65 -7.80
C LEU A 85 6.44 36.06 -7.95
N SER A 86 5.71 37.03 -8.51
CA SER A 86 6.23 38.39 -8.73
C SER A 86 5.84 39.29 -7.56
N GLY A 87 6.78 39.57 -6.66
CA GLY A 87 6.88 40.77 -5.79
C GLY A 87 5.63 41.51 -5.29
N ASP A 88 4.45 40.89 -5.25
CA ASP A 88 3.17 41.53 -4.99
C ASP A 88 3.11 41.87 -3.50
N MET A 89 3.07 43.17 -3.23
CA MET A 89 3.06 43.73 -1.88
C MET A 89 1.65 43.93 -1.33
N SER A 90 0.59 43.54 -2.05
CA SER A 90 -0.79 43.65 -1.57
C SER A 90 -1.04 42.79 -0.32
N LEU A 91 -1.97 43.22 0.54
CA LEU A 91 -2.40 42.44 1.71
C LEU A 91 -3.16 41.18 1.29
N VAL A 92 -4.12 41.35 0.37
CA VAL A 92 -4.84 40.27 -0.31
C VAL A 92 -4.92 40.63 -1.78
N SER A 93 -4.54 39.69 -2.63
CA SER A 93 -4.75 39.79 -4.07
C SER A 93 -5.56 38.62 -4.59
N TYR A 94 -6.26 38.87 -5.68
CA TYR A 94 -6.91 37.83 -6.46
C TYR A 94 -6.50 37.96 -7.92
N ARG A 95 -6.48 36.83 -8.61
CA ARG A 95 -6.36 36.76 -10.06
C ARG A 95 -7.48 35.88 -10.59
N THR A 96 -8.21 36.38 -11.58
CA THR A 96 -9.14 35.57 -12.35
C THR A 96 -8.33 34.77 -13.36
N LEU A 97 -8.37 33.45 -13.22
CA LEU A 97 -7.77 32.49 -14.14
C LEU A 97 -8.71 32.23 -15.32
N ASP A 98 -8.12 31.79 -16.42
CA ASP A 98 -8.88 31.34 -17.58
C ASP A 98 -9.64 30.05 -17.26
N GLY A 99 -10.93 29.99 -17.61
CA GLY A 99 -11.81 28.88 -17.27
C GLY A 99 -13.27 29.25 -17.08
N ASP A 100 -14.14 28.25 -17.18
CA ASP A 100 -15.60 28.39 -17.15
C ASP A 100 -16.13 28.86 -15.79
N ALA A 101 -17.35 29.40 -15.80
CA ALA A 101 -18.06 29.72 -14.56
C ALA A 101 -18.27 28.46 -13.70
N GLY A 102 -18.03 28.57 -12.39
CA GLY A 102 -18.18 27.45 -11.45
C GLY A 102 -16.94 26.55 -11.31
N THR A 103 -15.89 26.78 -12.09
CA THR A 103 -14.54 26.22 -11.85
C THR A 103 -13.83 27.00 -10.74
N TYR A 104 -12.73 26.47 -10.20
CA TYR A 104 -11.91 27.18 -9.22
C TYR A 104 -11.04 28.24 -9.91
N ARG A 105 -11.68 29.27 -10.44
CA ARG A 105 -11.08 30.29 -11.31
C ARG A 105 -10.51 31.51 -10.60
N TYR A 106 -10.68 31.63 -9.29
CA TYR A 106 -10.12 32.76 -8.54
C TYR A 106 -8.93 32.29 -7.72
N LEU A 107 -7.72 32.62 -8.16
CA LEU A 107 -6.51 32.41 -7.39
C LEU A 107 -6.38 33.53 -6.37
N LEU A 108 -6.56 33.19 -5.10
CA LEU A 108 -6.52 34.12 -3.97
C LEU A 108 -5.17 33.96 -3.29
N SER A 109 -4.49 35.07 -2.99
CA SER A 109 -3.22 35.04 -2.29
C SER A 109 -3.10 36.17 -1.28
N ALA A 110 -2.30 35.95 -0.26
CA ALA A 110 -1.99 36.95 0.76
C ALA A 110 -0.54 36.82 1.20
N ARG A 111 -0.04 37.80 1.96
CA ARG A 111 1.24 37.66 2.68
C ARG A 111 1.16 36.63 3.81
N ASP A 112 -0.02 36.51 4.42
CA ASP A 112 -0.28 35.59 5.53
C ASP A 112 -1.56 34.80 5.24
N GLY A 113 -1.42 33.47 5.21
CA GLY A 113 -2.49 32.53 4.92
C GLY A 113 -3.51 32.37 6.06
N ARG A 114 -3.16 32.68 7.31
CA ARG A 114 -4.14 32.77 8.43
C ARG A 114 -4.99 34.01 8.27
N PHE A 115 -4.39 35.13 7.87
CA PHE A 115 -5.12 36.34 7.54
C PHE A 115 -6.07 36.12 6.35
N LEU A 116 -5.61 35.45 5.29
CA LEU A 116 -6.43 35.09 4.13
C LEU A 116 -7.65 34.25 4.55
N GLU A 117 -7.42 33.15 5.28
CA GLU A 117 -8.49 32.28 5.75
C GLU A 117 -9.52 33.05 6.61
N ARG A 118 -9.07 33.82 7.60
CA ARG A 118 -9.96 34.59 8.47
C ARG A 118 -10.84 35.56 7.68
N THR A 119 -10.25 36.20 6.67
CA THR A 119 -10.95 37.13 5.80
C THR A 119 -12.02 36.41 4.97
N LEU A 120 -11.68 35.28 4.37
CA LEU A 120 -12.63 34.45 3.61
C LEU A 120 -13.76 33.93 4.50
N LEU A 121 -13.47 33.43 5.70
CA LEU A 121 -14.50 32.97 6.64
C LEU A 121 -15.45 34.10 7.06
N THR A 122 -14.92 35.31 7.23
CA THR A 122 -15.74 36.50 7.54
C THR A 122 -16.67 36.84 6.38
N GLY A 123 -16.14 36.88 5.15
CA GLY A 123 -16.93 37.14 3.96
C GLY A 123 -17.99 36.07 3.68
N ALA A 124 -17.59 34.80 3.75
CA ALA A 124 -18.49 33.66 3.59
C ALA A 124 -19.61 33.68 4.64
N SER A 125 -19.29 34.03 5.88
CA SER A 125 -20.30 34.14 6.93
C SER A 125 -21.32 35.24 6.65
N ARG A 126 -20.88 36.39 6.12
CA ARG A 126 -21.77 37.48 5.71
C ARG A 126 -22.64 37.08 4.53
N ARG A 127 -22.05 36.45 3.51
CA ARG A 127 -22.76 36.02 2.30
C ARG A 127 -23.80 34.94 2.59
N LEU A 128 -23.47 33.97 3.45
CA LEU A 128 -24.34 32.83 3.77
C LEU A 128 -25.29 33.09 4.94
N GLY A 129 -25.20 34.25 5.62
CA GLY A 129 -26.04 34.60 6.75
C GLY A 129 -25.87 33.70 7.99
N ARG A 130 -24.80 32.89 8.03
CA ARG A 130 -24.47 31.98 9.15
C ARG A 130 -22.98 32.02 9.44
N ARG A 131 -22.59 31.77 10.69
CA ARG A 131 -21.17 31.71 11.05
C ARG A 131 -20.51 30.46 10.45
N ILE A 132 -19.46 30.67 9.65
CA ILE A 132 -18.56 29.62 9.14
C ILE A 132 -17.31 29.59 10.01
N LYS A 133 -16.90 28.40 10.49
CA LYS A 133 -15.75 28.25 11.38
C LYS A 133 -14.50 27.75 10.67
N SER A 134 -14.66 27.04 9.55
CA SER A 134 -13.57 26.43 8.80
C SER A 134 -13.86 26.42 7.30
N LEU A 135 -12.83 26.55 6.47
CA LEU A 135 -12.95 26.40 5.01
C LEU A 135 -13.37 24.99 4.61
N SER A 136 -13.18 23.98 5.48
CA SER A 136 -13.67 22.63 5.25
C SER A 136 -15.20 22.53 5.19
N GLU A 137 -15.94 23.50 5.77
CA GLU A 137 -17.40 23.60 5.60
C GLU A 137 -17.81 24.08 4.20
N LEU A 138 -16.84 24.52 3.40
CA LEU A 138 -17.00 25.15 2.09
C LEU A 138 -16.11 24.45 1.04
N SER A 139 -15.98 23.12 1.12
CA SER A 139 -15.16 22.30 0.21
C SER A 139 -15.50 22.52 -1.27
N ASP A 140 -16.77 22.81 -1.56
CA ASP A 140 -17.24 23.06 -2.93
C ASP A 140 -16.91 24.48 -3.43
N THR A 141 -16.45 25.36 -2.53
CA THR A 141 -16.09 26.75 -2.83
C THR A 141 -14.58 26.93 -2.93
N TYR A 142 -13.81 26.24 -2.09
CA TYR A 142 -12.35 26.43 -1.96
C TYR A 142 -11.58 25.14 -2.19
N TYR A 143 -10.54 25.23 -3.02
CA TYR A 143 -9.48 24.24 -3.12
C TYR A 143 -8.24 24.75 -2.38
N GLN A 144 -7.72 23.94 -1.46
CA GLN A 144 -6.54 24.27 -0.66
C GLN A 144 -5.63 23.06 -0.47
N VAL A 145 -4.33 23.33 -0.39
CA VAL A 145 -3.29 22.37 -0.01
C VAL A 145 -2.45 22.95 1.13
N GLY A 146 -1.65 22.13 1.79
CA GLY A 146 -0.79 22.57 2.90
C GLY A 146 0.28 23.57 2.45
N PRO A 147 0.87 24.36 3.36
CA PRO A 147 1.89 25.35 3.02
C PRO A 147 3.10 24.78 2.25
N ILE A 148 3.51 23.55 2.56
CA ILE A 148 4.63 22.88 1.88
C ILE A 148 4.26 22.57 0.44
N GLU A 149 3.09 21.99 0.19
CA GLU A 149 2.61 21.77 -1.17
C GLU A 149 2.41 23.09 -1.93
N GLN A 150 1.89 24.13 -1.28
CA GLN A 150 1.76 25.46 -1.89
C GLN A 150 3.12 25.99 -2.36
N TYR A 151 4.14 25.90 -1.51
CA TYR A 151 5.51 26.30 -1.84
C TYR A 151 6.10 25.47 -3.00
N LEU A 152 6.01 24.15 -2.94
CA LEU A 152 6.56 23.25 -3.98
C LEU A 152 5.84 23.44 -5.33
N MET A 153 4.51 23.58 -5.32
CA MET A 153 3.72 23.83 -6.52
C MET A 153 4.02 25.21 -7.11
N GLN A 154 4.18 26.24 -6.28
CA GLN A 154 4.47 27.59 -6.75
C GLN A 154 5.89 27.72 -7.30
N THR A 155 6.87 27.12 -6.65
CA THR A 155 8.28 27.19 -7.06
C THR A 155 8.64 26.21 -8.17
N GLY A 156 7.88 25.12 -8.32
CA GLY A 156 8.22 24.03 -9.23
C GLY A 156 9.37 23.15 -8.72
N ARG A 157 9.76 23.30 -7.45
CA ARG A 157 10.79 22.49 -6.81
C ARG A 157 10.23 21.13 -6.40
N VAL A 158 11.12 20.17 -6.32
CA VAL A 158 10.86 18.77 -5.95
C VAL A 158 11.99 18.27 -5.05
N TYR A 159 11.71 17.21 -4.30
CA TYR A 159 12.70 16.62 -3.42
C TYR A 159 13.70 15.79 -4.22
N PHE A 160 14.91 15.61 -3.67
CA PHE A 160 15.91 14.64 -4.10
C PHE A 160 16.39 14.73 -5.56
N ARG A 161 16.06 15.80 -6.29
CA ARG A 161 16.59 16.03 -7.63
C ARG A 161 18.12 15.99 -7.60
N GLY A 162 18.72 15.14 -8.44
CA GLY A 162 20.17 14.97 -8.51
C GLY A 162 20.79 14.17 -7.34
N LEU A 163 19.98 13.55 -6.48
CA LEU A 163 20.44 12.61 -5.46
C LEU A 163 20.11 11.18 -5.87
N ARG A 164 20.94 10.23 -5.44
CA ARG A 164 20.61 8.81 -5.37
C ARG A 164 20.08 8.48 -3.98
N TYR A 165 19.45 7.32 -3.85
CA TYR A 165 18.87 6.91 -2.57
C TYR A 165 19.93 6.78 -1.46
N GLU A 166 21.13 6.39 -1.85
CA GLU A 166 22.30 6.18 -0.99
C GLU A 166 23.00 7.48 -0.61
N ASP A 167 22.74 8.57 -1.33
CA ASP A 167 23.27 9.89 -0.97
C ASP A 167 22.51 10.48 0.24
N LEU A 168 21.33 9.95 0.55
CA LEU A 168 20.56 10.32 1.74
C LEU A 168 21.20 9.73 3.01
N HIS A 169 21.36 10.57 4.03
CA HIS A 169 21.73 10.11 5.36
C HIS A 169 20.50 9.61 6.09
N ARG A 170 20.37 8.28 6.22
CA ARG A 170 19.25 7.62 6.87
C ARG A 170 19.66 7.13 8.24
N PHE A 171 18.82 7.33 9.24
CA PHE A 171 19.08 6.98 10.63
C PHE A 171 17.93 6.12 11.15
N GLN A 172 18.28 4.96 11.70
CA GLN A 172 17.36 4.02 12.30
C GLN A 172 17.52 4.06 13.81
N PHE A 173 16.42 3.99 14.55
CA PHE A 173 16.45 3.76 15.99
C PHE A 173 15.29 2.89 16.41
N ASP A 174 15.46 2.14 17.50
CA ASP A 174 14.45 1.26 18.08
C ASP A 174 14.48 1.35 19.61
N LEU A 175 13.32 1.19 20.26
CA LEU A 175 13.16 1.33 21.70
C LEU A 175 12.86 -0.02 22.36
N GLU A 176 13.62 -0.35 23.40
CA GLU A 176 13.27 -1.43 24.32
C GLU A 176 12.66 -0.88 25.60
N THR A 177 11.52 -1.46 25.98
CA THR A 177 10.64 -0.92 27.01
C THR A 177 10.22 -1.99 28.02
N THR A 178 10.03 -1.60 29.27
CA THR A 178 9.63 -2.54 30.34
C THR A 178 8.17 -3.01 30.20
N ALA A 179 7.39 -2.33 29.36
CA ALA A 179 6.02 -2.67 28.99
C ALA A 179 5.66 -1.96 27.68
N LEU A 180 4.72 -2.50 26.92
CA LEU A 180 4.26 -1.92 25.65
C LEU A 180 3.48 -0.60 25.82
N ASP A 181 3.00 -0.32 27.03
CA ASP A 181 2.24 0.89 27.37
C ASP A 181 3.16 1.96 28.00
N PRO A 182 3.30 3.15 27.40
CA PRO A 182 4.15 4.22 27.92
C PRO A 182 3.71 4.80 29.28
N HIS A 183 2.45 4.59 29.68
CA HIS A 183 1.95 5.02 31.00
C HIS A 183 2.45 4.10 32.12
N ARG A 184 2.71 2.83 31.81
CA ARG A 184 3.13 1.80 32.78
C ARG A 184 4.60 1.44 32.65
N GLY A 185 5.15 1.54 31.45
CA GLY A 185 6.51 1.20 31.12
C GLY A 185 7.46 2.41 31.10
N ARG A 186 8.75 2.09 31.06
CA ARG A 186 9.84 3.04 30.78
C ARG A 186 10.73 2.52 29.66
N ILE A 187 11.45 3.41 29.01
CA ILE A 187 12.50 3.06 28.06
C ILE A 187 13.73 2.67 28.88
N PHE A 188 14.33 1.52 28.58
CA PHE A 188 15.58 1.08 29.23
C PHE A 188 16.73 0.89 28.25
N LEU A 189 16.47 0.85 26.95
CA LEU A 189 17.51 0.82 25.92
C LEU A 189 17.02 1.49 24.63
N ILE A 190 17.91 2.20 23.95
CA ILE A 190 17.71 2.78 22.62
C ILE A 190 18.81 2.26 21.71
N ALA A 191 18.47 1.47 20.70
CA ALA A 191 19.41 1.09 19.65
C ALA A 191 19.37 2.12 18.52
N MET A 192 20.53 2.42 17.92
CA MET A 192 20.66 3.41 16.85
C MET A 192 21.65 2.94 15.80
N ARG A 193 21.35 3.24 14.54
CA ARG A 193 22.20 2.99 13.38
C ARG A 193 22.04 4.10 12.34
N ASP A 194 23.03 4.28 11.47
CA ASP A 194 22.84 5.05 10.24
C ASP A 194 23.42 4.40 8.98
N SER A 195 23.04 4.96 7.83
CA SER A 195 23.49 4.51 6.51
C SER A 195 24.97 4.78 6.21
N ARG A 196 25.71 5.40 7.14
CA ARG A 196 27.13 5.76 7.05
C ARG A 196 28.01 4.94 7.99
N GLY A 197 27.46 3.88 8.61
CA GLY A 197 28.20 2.92 9.41
C GLY A 197 28.25 3.23 10.90
N PHE A 198 27.49 4.21 11.40
CA PHE A 198 27.30 4.38 12.84
C PHE A 198 26.37 3.30 13.39
N SER A 199 26.69 2.78 14.57
CA SER A 199 25.90 1.81 15.32
C SER A 199 26.21 1.97 16.81
N MET A 200 25.18 2.11 17.65
CA MET A 200 25.34 2.35 19.09
C MET A 200 24.07 1.99 19.85
N THR A 201 24.20 1.60 21.12
CA THR A 201 23.09 1.55 22.07
C THR A 201 23.28 2.58 23.18
N LEU A 202 22.17 3.13 23.69
CA LEU A 202 22.13 3.83 24.96
C LEU A 202 21.31 3.01 25.94
N ASP A 203 21.75 2.96 27.18
CA ASP A 203 21.16 2.15 28.23
C ASP A 203 20.68 3.05 29.37
N ALA A 204 19.54 2.68 29.96
CA ALA A 204 19.04 3.22 31.21
C ALA A 204 18.74 2.07 32.18
N PRO A 205 19.77 1.52 32.86
CA PRO A 205 19.59 0.38 33.76
C PRO A 205 18.61 0.67 34.89
N THR A 206 18.61 1.89 35.41
CA THR A 206 17.67 2.36 36.44
C THR A 206 16.69 3.40 35.90
N PRO A 207 15.55 3.63 36.58
CA PRO A 207 14.61 4.69 36.18
C PRO A 207 15.23 6.10 36.13
N ASP A 208 16.22 6.39 36.97
CA ASP A 208 16.86 7.71 37.05
C ASP A 208 17.71 8.02 35.81
N ASP A 209 18.13 6.98 35.07
CA ASP A 209 18.95 7.10 33.86
C ASP A 209 18.12 7.41 32.61
N GLU A 210 16.79 7.14 32.61
CA GLU A 210 15.92 7.27 31.44
C GLU A 210 15.97 8.69 30.87
N ALA A 211 16.01 9.69 31.76
CA ALA A 211 16.02 11.08 31.33
C ALA A 211 17.33 11.49 30.64
N ALA A 212 18.47 11.05 31.18
CA ALA A 212 19.77 11.31 30.59
C ALA A 212 19.88 10.60 29.22
N MET A 213 19.39 9.36 29.13
CA MET A 213 19.37 8.58 27.89
C MET A 213 18.55 9.27 26.78
N ILE A 214 17.34 9.76 27.07
CA ILE A 214 16.51 10.47 26.07
C ILE A 214 17.16 11.78 25.61
N ALA A 215 17.76 12.54 26.55
CA ALA A 215 18.47 13.77 26.21
C ALA A 215 19.70 13.48 25.32
N GLU A 216 20.44 12.43 25.64
CA GLU A 216 21.60 11.97 24.89
C GLU A 216 21.21 11.47 23.49
N PHE A 217 20.11 10.73 23.37
CA PHE A 217 19.52 10.36 22.08
C PHE A 217 19.25 11.58 21.20
N CYS A 218 18.60 12.62 21.76
CA CYS A 218 18.33 13.86 21.02
C CYS A 218 19.63 14.55 20.58
N ARG A 219 20.66 14.57 21.44
CA ARG A 219 21.98 15.12 21.10
C ARG A 219 22.62 14.36 19.94
N ILE A 220 22.65 13.03 20.01
CA ILE A 220 23.22 12.18 18.95
C ILE A 220 22.49 12.39 17.63
N VAL A 221 21.16 12.40 17.61
CA VAL A 221 20.39 12.65 16.37
C VAL A 221 20.76 14.01 15.76
N ARG A 222 20.90 15.07 16.59
CA ARG A 222 21.32 16.40 16.11
C ARG A 222 22.74 16.40 15.55
N GLU A 223 23.67 15.70 16.20
CA GLU A 223 25.08 15.64 15.78
C GLU A 223 25.31 14.80 14.53
N ARG A 224 24.60 13.67 14.40
CA ARG A 224 24.64 12.85 13.18
C ARG A 224 23.96 13.56 12.03
N ASP A 225 22.98 14.40 12.31
CA ASP A 225 22.23 15.22 11.35
C ASP A 225 21.63 14.45 10.14
N PRO A 226 20.85 13.37 10.36
CA PRO A 226 20.27 12.59 9.27
C PRO A 226 19.16 13.32 8.51
N ASP A 227 19.00 13.01 7.22
CA ASP A 227 17.90 13.51 6.40
C ASP A 227 16.59 12.79 6.69
N ILE A 228 16.70 11.48 6.96
CA ILE A 228 15.58 10.59 7.18
C ILE A 228 15.79 9.88 8.50
N ILE A 229 14.75 9.86 9.32
CA ILE A 229 14.66 9.01 10.49
C ILE A 229 13.58 7.96 10.24
N GLU A 230 13.93 6.68 10.42
CA GLU A 230 13.05 5.58 10.07
C GLU A 230 13.08 4.44 11.09
N ASN A 231 11.92 3.85 11.37
CA ASN A 231 11.82 2.61 12.14
C ASN A 231 10.61 1.79 11.66
N HIS A 232 10.42 0.61 12.22
CA HIS A 232 9.25 -0.24 12.01
C HIS A 232 8.16 0.06 13.05
N ASN A 233 7.01 0.56 12.61
CA ASN A 233 5.90 1.03 13.46
C ASN A 233 6.21 2.32 14.25
N ILE A 234 7.15 3.13 13.75
CA ILE A 234 7.70 4.34 14.40
C ILE A 234 6.62 5.33 14.90
N PHE A 235 5.51 5.48 14.15
CA PHE A 235 4.50 6.47 14.49
C PHE A 235 3.55 6.00 15.59
N SER A 236 3.28 4.68 15.67
CA SER A 236 2.29 4.14 16.60
C SER A 236 2.93 3.56 17.87
N PHE A 237 4.26 3.38 17.87
CA PHE A 237 5.01 2.89 19.02
C PHE A 237 6.12 3.88 19.42
N ASP A 238 7.23 3.94 18.69
CA ASP A 238 8.46 4.58 19.17
C ASP A 238 8.30 6.07 19.48
N LEU A 239 7.80 6.87 18.52
CA LEU A 239 7.64 8.31 18.72
C LEU A 239 6.53 8.63 19.72
N ALA A 240 5.49 7.80 19.77
CA ALA A 240 4.43 7.88 20.76
C ALA A 240 4.95 7.63 22.19
N PHE A 241 5.75 6.58 22.36
CA PHE A 241 6.35 6.22 23.64
C PHE A 241 7.35 7.29 24.06
N LEU A 242 8.22 7.71 23.15
CA LEU A 242 9.23 8.75 23.39
C LEU A 242 8.58 10.09 23.75
N GLU A 243 7.55 10.53 23.03
CA GLU A 243 6.80 11.76 23.34
C GLU A 243 6.19 11.71 24.74
N HIS A 244 5.54 10.60 25.09
CA HIS A 244 4.91 10.44 26.39
C HIS A 244 5.95 10.46 27.53
N ARG A 245 6.99 9.63 27.44
CA ARG A 245 8.03 9.53 28.47
C ARG A 245 8.80 10.83 28.63
N ALA A 246 9.14 11.50 27.53
CA ALA A 246 9.77 12.82 27.58
C ALA A 246 8.86 13.86 28.27
N GLY A 247 7.54 13.79 28.06
CA GLY A 247 6.57 14.60 28.77
C GLY A 247 6.56 14.37 30.29
N VAL A 248 6.54 13.10 30.72
CA VAL A 248 6.60 12.69 32.14
C VAL A 248 7.90 13.18 32.79
N LEU A 249 9.02 13.00 32.11
CA LEU A 249 10.36 13.36 32.59
C LEU A 249 10.71 14.84 32.38
N ARG A 250 9.83 15.62 31.73
CA ARG A 250 10.00 17.04 31.38
C ARG A 250 11.23 17.33 30.52
N ILE A 251 11.52 16.43 29.57
CA ILE A 251 12.63 16.55 28.62
C ILE A 251 12.09 17.09 27.29
N PRO A 252 12.68 18.15 26.72
CA PRO A 252 12.29 18.59 25.40
C PRO A 252 12.85 17.64 24.32
N LEU A 253 11.99 17.11 23.45
CA LEU A 253 12.39 16.36 22.26
C LEU A 253 12.84 17.31 21.14
N LEU A 254 14.10 17.74 21.22
CA LEU A 254 14.74 18.65 20.26
C LEU A 254 15.32 17.87 19.07
N LEU A 255 14.45 17.36 18.19
CA LEU A 255 14.82 16.51 17.06
C LEU A 255 14.83 17.25 15.70
N GLY A 256 14.21 18.43 15.64
CA GLY A 256 14.22 19.28 14.45
C GLY A 256 15.62 19.78 14.11
N ARG A 257 15.88 19.95 12.81
CA ARG A 257 17.15 20.44 12.29
C ARG A 257 17.23 21.97 12.39
N ASP A 258 18.43 22.47 12.62
CA ASP A 258 18.71 23.91 12.74
C ASP A 258 18.18 24.71 11.52
N GLY A 259 17.62 25.89 11.81
CA GLY A 259 17.00 26.78 10.83
C GLY A 259 15.48 26.75 10.80
N GLY A 260 14.85 25.70 11.33
CA GLY A 260 13.40 25.54 11.50
C GLY A 260 13.00 25.27 12.95
N PRO A 261 11.72 24.93 13.21
CA PRO A 261 11.27 24.50 14.54
C PRO A 261 12.04 23.27 15.07
N GLU A 262 12.58 23.35 16.28
CA GLU A 262 13.38 22.28 16.88
C GLU A 262 12.54 21.13 17.46
N ARG A 263 11.26 21.37 17.77
CA ARG A 263 10.40 20.37 18.43
C ARG A 263 9.70 19.49 17.42
N LEU A 264 9.45 18.25 17.83
CA LEU A 264 8.55 17.33 17.15
C LEU A 264 7.13 17.90 17.11
N GLU A 265 6.48 17.85 15.94
CA GLU A 265 5.08 18.19 15.77
C GLU A 265 4.22 16.93 15.64
N ARG A 266 3.03 16.98 16.25
CA ARG A 266 2.03 15.92 16.22
C ARG A 266 0.79 16.39 15.50
N ARG A 267 0.22 15.55 14.64
CA ARG A 267 -1.08 15.78 14.00
C ARG A 267 -1.85 14.47 13.86
N GLU A 268 -3.17 14.56 13.95
CA GLU A 268 -4.04 13.47 13.55
C GLU A 268 -4.10 13.36 12.03
N GLU A 269 -3.97 12.14 11.50
CA GLU A 269 -4.21 11.87 10.10
C GLU A 269 -5.12 10.65 9.91
N THR A 270 -5.74 10.57 8.74
CA THR A 270 -6.38 9.35 8.26
C THR A 270 -5.46 8.69 7.24
N LEU A 271 -4.94 7.52 7.59
CA LEU A 271 -4.20 6.66 6.66
C LEU A 271 -5.20 5.75 5.95
N ALA A 272 -5.28 5.86 4.62
CA ALA A 272 -6.03 4.95 3.78
C ALA A 272 -5.08 3.93 3.13
N VAL A 273 -5.09 2.68 3.59
CA VAL A 273 -4.44 1.56 2.88
C VAL A 273 -5.51 0.58 2.46
N GLY A 274 -5.81 0.54 1.16
CA GLY A 274 -6.95 -0.20 0.64
C GLY A 274 -8.29 0.41 1.07
N PRO A 275 -9.36 -0.40 1.27
CA PRO A 275 -10.69 0.10 1.64
C PRO A 275 -10.78 0.63 3.09
N GLU A 276 -9.67 0.61 3.84
CA GLU A 276 -9.65 0.98 5.25
C GLU A 276 -8.99 2.34 5.45
N ALA A 277 -9.78 3.26 6.00
CA ALA A 277 -9.30 4.50 6.56
C ALA A 277 -9.11 4.32 8.08
N ARG A 278 -7.88 4.44 8.57
CA ARG A 278 -7.57 4.42 10.01
C ARG A 278 -7.09 5.79 10.45
N LYS A 279 -7.67 6.30 11.54
CA LYS A 279 -7.09 7.46 12.24
C LYS A 279 -5.81 7.01 12.93
N ARG A 280 -4.76 7.82 12.82
CA ARG A 280 -3.53 7.64 13.56
C ARG A 280 -2.89 8.99 13.86
N THR A 281 -2.16 9.02 14.95
CA THR A 281 -1.19 10.05 15.23
C THR A 281 -0.06 9.96 14.21
N ARG A 282 0.28 11.11 13.62
CA ARG A 282 1.47 11.27 12.81
C ARG A 282 2.36 12.32 13.41
N TYR A 283 3.66 12.08 13.26
CA TYR A 283 4.69 12.99 13.67
C TYR A 283 5.34 13.67 12.45
N SER A 284 5.89 14.85 12.66
CA SER A 284 6.65 15.61 11.68
C SER A 284 7.71 16.45 12.39
N MET A 285 8.83 16.71 11.72
CA MET A 285 9.89 17.56 12.26
C MET A 285 10.53 18.38 11.14
N ALA A 286 11.03 19.56 11.50
CA ALA A 286 11.64 20.46 10.55
C ALA A 286 13.00 19.92 10.08
N GLY A 287 13.22 19.98 8.77
CA GLY A 287 14.50 19.62 8.14
C GLY A 287 14.83 18.13 8.06
N ARG A 288 13.94 17.24 8.51
CA ARG A 288 14.06 15.78 8.37
C ARG A 288 12.74 15.16 7.92
N GLU A 289 12.80 13.99 7.29
CA GLU A 289 11.64 13.21 6.87
C GLU A 289 11.48 11.97 7.76
N LEU A 290 10.25 11.65 8.18
CA LEU A 290 9.97 10.49 9.03
C LEU A 290 9.35 9.36 8.21
N ILE A 291 9.93 8.17 8.29
CA ILE A 291 9.47 7.00 7.52
C ILE A 291 9.16 5.82 8.42
N ASP A 292 8.01 5.20 8.19
CA ASP A 292 7.60 3.98 8.84
C ASP A 292 7.69 2.80 7.87
N THR A 293 8.55 1.83 8.14
CA THR A 293 8.68 0.64 7.28
C THR A 293 7.43 -0.24 7.32
N LEU A 294 6.62 -0.18 8.39
CA LEU A 294 5.35 -0.91 8.46
C LEU A 294 4.35 -0.41 7.41
N ASP A 295 4.32 0.90 7.15
CA ASP A 295 3.49 1.46 6.07
C ASP A 295 3.94 0.94 4.69
N ALA A 296 5.26 0.88 4.47
CA ALA A 296 5.83 0.36 3.23
C ALA A 296 5.48 -1.12 3.02
N ILE A 297 5.54 -1.93 4.08
CA ILE A 297 5.18 -3.36 4.04
C ILE A 297 3.69 -3.55 3.77
N ARG A 298 2.81 -2.79 4.45
CA ARG A 298 1.36 -2.87 4.21
C ARG A 298 1.01 -2.50 2.77
N ARG A 299 1.71 -1.52 2.19
CA ARG A 299 1.54 -1.16 0.78
C ARG A 299 2.03 -2.26 -0.16
N TYR A 300 3.17 -2.87 0.13
CA TYR A 300 3.69 -4.00 -0.64
C TYR A 300 2.68 -5.17 -0.62
N ASP A 301 2.22 -5.56 0.57
CA ASP A 301 1.29 -6.68 0.73
C ASP A 301 -0.11 -6.39 0.17
N PHE A 302 -0.54 -5.12 0.09
CA PHE A 302 -1.78 -4.79 -0.60
C PHE A 302 -1.77 -5.27 -2.07
N VAL A 303 -0.59 -5.27 -2.70
CA VAL A 303 -0.38 -5.73 -4.07
C VAL A 303 -0.13 -7.24 -4.14
N VAL A 304 0.82 -7.75 -3.35
CA VAL A 304 1.28 -9.15 -3.48
C VAL A 304 0.38 -10.15 -2.71
N ARG A 305 -0.25 -9.69 -1.62
CA ARG A 305 -1.19 -10.44 -0.78
C ARG A 305 -0.65 -11.78 -0.29
N ASP A 306 0.63 -11.86 0.03
CA ASP A 306 1.32 -13.08 0.42
C ASP A 306 2.12 -12.93 1.72
N MET A 307 2.07 -11.77 2.36
CA MET A 307 2.80 -11.51 3.58
C MET A 307 2.24 -12.34 4.74
N PRO A 308 3.05 -13.20 5.39
CA PRO A 308 2.58 -14.06 6.48
C PRO A 308 2.24 -13.27 7.75
N SER A 309 2.99 -12.21 8.01
CA SER A 309 2.94 -11.39 9.22
C SER A 309 3.51 -10.00 8.93
N TYR A 310 3.11 -8.99 9.72
CA TYR A 310 3.67 -7.64 9.63
C TYR A 310 4.70 -7.35 10.72
N ARG A 311 5.12 -8.33 11.52
CA ARG A 311 6.19 -8.16 12.52
C ARG A 311 7.55 -8.02 11.83
N LEU A 312 8.40 -7.11 12.31
CA LEU A 312 9.74 -6.84 11.76
C LEU A 312 10.51 -8.12 11.41
N LYS A 313 10.73 -8.99 12.40
CA LYS A 313 11.47 -10.26 12.26
C LYS A 313 10.91 -11.20 11.19
N ASP A 314 9.58 -11.33 11.11
CA ASP A 314 8.94 -12.21 10.11
C ASP A 314 9.12 -11.64 8.71
N VAL A 315 9.00 -10.33 8.58
CA VAL A 315 9.13 -9.62 7.31
C VAL A 315 10.60 -9.61 6.85
N ALA A 316 11.54 -9.41 7.77
CA ALA A 316 12.97 -9.52 7.50
C ALA A 316 13.34 -10.92 7.01
N ARG A 317 12.79 -12.00 7.61
CA ARG A 317 12.92 -13.36 7.11
C ARG A 317 12.27 -13.55 5.73
N TYR A 318 11.06 -13.05 5.52
CA TYR A 318 10.37 -13.13 4.23
C TYR A 318 11.18 -12.51 3.08
N PHE A 319 11.84 -11.37 3.32
CA PHE A 319 12.68 -10.71 2.32
C PHE A 319 14.13 -11.19 2.29
N GLY A 320 14.54 -12.14 3.15
CA GLY A 320 15.92 -12.62 3.25
C GLY A 320 16.91 -11.58 3.77
N ILE A 321 16.45 -10.64 4.60
CA ILE A 321 17.24 -9.56 5.22
C ILE A 321 17.82 -10.01 6.57
N ALA A 322 17.11 -10.87 7.30
CA ALA A 322 17.54 -11.34 8.61
C ALA A 322 18.92 -12.04 8.52
N ALA A 323 19.84 -11.66 9.40
CA ALA A 323 21.17 -12.25 9.46
C ALA A 323 21.12 -13.73 9.89
N PRO A 324 22.06 -14.58 9.44
CA PRO A 324 22.11 -15.98 9.86
C PRO A 324 22.25 -16.18 11.37
N ASP A 325 22.91 -15.26 12.05
CA ASP A 325 23.18 -15.23 13.49
C ASP A 325 22.22 -14.30 14.28
N ARG A 326 21.10 -13.88 13.66
CA ARG A 326 20.06 -13.04 14.28
C ARG A 326 19.62 -13.59 15.63
N VAL A 327 19.68 -12.76 16.67
CA VAL A 327 19.19 -13.13 18.01
C VAL A 327 17.67 -13.05 18.09
N TYR A 328 17.02 -14.02 18.75
CA TYR A 328 15.58 -14.00 18.97
C TYR A 328 15.28 -14.03 20.46
N ILE A 329 14.63 -12.98 20.95
CA ILE A 329 14.12 -12.88 22.32
C ILE A 329 12.59 -12.71 22.26
N GLU A 330 11.89 -13.46 23.11
CA GLU A 330 10.45 -13.31 23.33
C GLU A 330 10.15 -11.95 23.99
N GLY A 331 9.16 -11.23 23.47
CA GLY A 331 8.87 -9.85 23.89
C GLY A 331 8.69 -9.68 25.41
N SER A 332 7.98 -10.61 26.05
CA SER A 332 7.75 -10.60 27.50
C SER A 332 8.99 -10.89 28.34
N ALA A 333 10.03 -11.47 27.74
CA ALA A 333 11.28 -11.82 28.41
C ALA A 333 12.36 -10.75 28.26
N ILE A 334 12.24 -9.78 27.33
CA ILE A 334 13.32 -8.86 26.97
C ILE A 334 13.89 -8.13 28.19
N PHE A 335 13.06 -7.55 29.06
CA PHE A 335 13.56 -6.80 30.21
C PHE A 335 14.23 -7.70 31.26
N GLU A 336 13.69 -8.88 31.53
CA GLU A 336 14.32 -9.82 32.46
C GLU A 336 15.63 -10.40 31.90
N THR A 337 15.71 -10.60 30.58
CA THR A 337 16.95 -10.94 29.88
C THR A 337 17.95 -9.80 29.97
N TYR A 338 17.54 -8.54 29.76
CA TYR A 338 18.41 -7.38 29.88
C TYR A 338 19.09 -7.29 31.25
N ARG A 339 18.34 -7.60 32.32
CA ARG A 339 18.85 -7.60 33.70
C ARG A 339 19.91 -8.68 33.97
N LYS A 340 19.92 -9.76 33.19
CA LYS A 340 20.83 -10.91 33.36
C LYS A 340 21.97 -10.89 32.34
N GLU A 341 21.64 -10.59 31.10
CA GLU A 341 22.48 -10.70 29.91
C GLU A 341 22.28 -9.46 29.01
N PRO A 342 22.72 -8.26 29.45
CA PRO A 342 22.46 -7.01 28.73
C PRO A 342 23.08 -6.97 27.33
N GLU A 343 24.25 -7.60 27.13
CA GLU A 343 24.88 -7.67 25.80
C GLU A 343 24.03 -8.41 24.77
N LEU A 344 23.28 -9.44 25.21
CA LEU A 344 22.39 -10.20 24.34
C LEU A 344 21.23 -9.31 23.85
N VAL A 345 20.68 -8.47 24.73
CA VAL A 345 19.61 -7.53 24.37
C VAL A 345 20.13 -6.38 23.51
N ARG A 346 21.35 -5.89 23.73
CA ARG A 346 21.99 -4.90 22.84
C ARG A 346 22.17 -5.45 21.43
N HIS A 347 22.67 -6.68 21.30
CA HIS A 347 22.80 -7.33 20.01
C HIS A 347 21.43 -7.51 19.34
N TYR A 348 20.45 -7.99 20.09
CA TYR A 348 19.08 -8.14 19.64
C TYR A 348 18.47 -6.83 19.07
N ALA A 349 18.65 -5.70 19.76
CA ALA A 349 18.11 -4.41 19.35
C ALA A 349 18.91 -3.78 18.18
N LEU A 350 20.22 -4.03 18.11
CA LEU A 350 21.05 -3.61 16.97
C LEU A 350 20.69 -4.36 15.68
N ASP A 351 20.32 -5.64 15.79
CA ASP A 351 19.78 -6.38 14.66
C ASP A 351 18.45 -5.80 14.17
N ASP A 352 17.56 -5.35 15.07
CA ASP A 352 16.27 -4.75 14.68
C ASP A 352 16.46 -3.49 13.82
N VAL A 353 17.33 -2.57 14.25
CA VAL A 353 17.65 -1.37 13.43
C VAL A 353 18.41 -1.72 12.12
N GLN A 354 19.14 -2.83 12.07
CA GLN A 354 19.75 -3.33 10.83
C GLN A 354 18.70 -3.89 9.85
N GLU A 355 17.72 -4.65 10.35
CA GLU A 355 16.61 -5.17 9.55
C GLU A 355 15.77 -4.03 8.97
N VAL A 356 15.55 -2.96 9.75
CA VAL A 356 14.89 -1.73 9.28
C VAL A 356 15.64 -1.08 8.12
N ASP A 357 16.97 -0.93 8.17
CA ASP A 357 17.77 -0.41 7.05
C ASP A 357 17.58 -1.27 5.78
N GLY A 358 17.62 -2.60 5.94
CA GLY A 358 17.41 -3.54 4.84
C GLY A 358 16.02 -3.40 4.22
N LEU A 359 14.97 -3.29 5.04
CA LEU A 359 13.58 -3.13 4.59
C LEU A 359 13.38 -1.80 3.88
N SER A 360 13.97 -0.73 4.42
CA SER A 360 13.95 0.61 3.84
C SER A 360 14.52 0.59 2.40
N ARG A 361 15.73 0.04 2.23
CA ARG A 361 16.36 -0.16 0.90
C ARG A 361 15.51 -0.99 -0.05
N ARG A 362 14.86 -2.04 0.46
CA ARG A 362 14.07 -2.98 -0.34
C ARG A 362 12.74 -2.41 -0.83
N LEU A 363 12.11 -1.51 -0.07
CA LEU A 363 10.71 -1.12 -0.28
C LEU A 363 10.51 0.36 -0.64
N LEU A 364 11.47 1.25 -0.35
CA LEU A 364 11.25 2.69 -0.46
C LEU A 364 11.87 3.36 -1.69
N GLY A 365 12.61 2.62 -2.52
CA GLY A 365 13.23 3.16 -3.73
C GLY A 365 12.20 3.83 -4.67
N ALA A 366 11.04 3.21 -4.88
CA ALA A 366 9.98 3.81 -5.70
C ALA A 366 9.43 5.10 -5.09
N SER A 367 9.20 5.13 -3.77
CA SER A 367 8.77 6.35 -3.06
C SER A 367 9.80 7.46 -3.16
N PHE A 368 11.09 7.12 -3.13
CA PHE A 368 12.19 8.07 -3.31
C PHE A 368 12.16 8.67 -4.71
N ALA A 369 12.06 7.84 -5.75
CA ALA A 369 11.98 8.31 -7.13
C ALA A 369 10.74 9.20 -7.36
N LEU A 370 9.58 8.88 -6.77
CA LEU A 370 8.38 9.71 -6.84
C LEU A 370 8.58 11.11 -6.24
N ALA A 371 9.44 11.26 -5.24
CA ALA A 371 9.72 12.55 -4.59
C ALA A 371 10.42 13.55 -5.52
N SER A 372 11.12 13.04 -6.55
CA SER A 372 11.71 13.87 -7.61
C SER A 372 10.70 14.32 -8.68
N MET A 373 9.45 13.87 -8.61
CA MET A 373 8.40 14.19 -9.58
C MET A 373 7.28 15.00 -8.91
N ALA A 374 6.73 14.48 -7.80
CA ALA A 374 5.55 15.04 -7.18
C ALA A 374 5.88 16.23 -6.24
N PRO A 375 5.04 17.28 -6.20
CA PRO A 375 5.24 18.44 -5.33
C PRO A 375 4.78 18.15 -3.88
N ARG A 376 5.35 17.10 -3.26
CA ARG A 376 5.02 16.65 -1.91
C ARG A 376 6.24 16.15 -1.16
N ARG A 377 6.15 16.18 0.17
CA ARG A 377 7.15 15.61 1.07
C ARG A 377 7.34 14.11 0.82
N TYR A 378 8.56 13.63 0.98
CA TYR A 378 8.89 12.21 0.84
C TYR A 378 8.08 11.33 1.82
N GLU A 379 7.93 11.74 3.07
CA GLU A 379 7.14 11.01 4.08
C GLU A 379 5.68 10.79 3.62
N ARG A 380 5.11 11.75 2.86
CA ARG A 380 3.74 11.65 2.36
C ARG A 380 3.68 10.67 1.21
N LEU A 381 4.66 10.67 0.31
CA LEU A 381 4.70 9.76 -0.83
C LEU A 381 4.88 8.30 -0.41
N ALA A 382 5.60 8.05 0.69
CA ALA A 382 5.73 6.73 1.29
C ALA A 382 4.39 6.13 1.79
N SER A 383 3.37 6.97 2.04
CA SER A 383 2.06 6.56 2.57
C SER A 383 0.84 6.92 1.70
N ALA A 384 0.96 7.85 0.75
CA ALA A 384 -0.14 8.32 -0.11
C ALA A 384 -0.52 7.37 -1.26
N GLY A 385 -1.83 7.28 -1.56
CA GLY A 385 -2.33 6.57 -2.74
C GLY A 385 -1.89 7.24 -4.06
N PRO A 386 -1.61 6.47 -5.13
CA PRO A 386 -0.92 7.00 -6.32
C PRO A 386 -1.75 7.98 -7.16
N ALA A 387 -3.07 7.83 -7.18
CA ALA A 387 -3.96 8.70 -7.94
C ALA A 387 -4.09 10.10 -7.31
N MET A 388 -4.90 10.27 -6.27
CA MET A 388 -5.19 11.58 -5.65
C MET A 388 -4.03 12.08 -4.79
N GLY A 389 -3.21 11.16 -4.27
CA GLY A 389 -2.13 11.49 -3.37
C GLY A 389 -0.86 11.96 -4.07
N ILE A 390 -0.69 11.66 -5.37
CA ILE A 390 0.54 11.91 -6.12
C ILE A 390 0.26 12.52 -7.49
N LEU A 391 -0.52 11.84 -8.34
CA LEU A 391 -0.82 12.30 -9.71
C LEU A 391 -1.61 13.62 -9.72
N GLU A 392 -2.68 13.74 -8.92
CA GLU A 392 -3.47 14.97 -8.86
C GLU A 392 -2.66 16.21 -8.43
N PRO A 393 -1.81 16.16 -7.39
CA PRO A 393 -0.87 17.25 -7.10
C PRO A 393 0.01 17.67 -8.28
N MET A 394 0.41 16.75 -9.16
CA MET A 394 1.18 17.09 -10.36
C MET A 394 0.32 17.83 -11.39
N LEU A 395 -0.93 17.41 -11.60
CA LEU A 395 -1.89 18.13 -12.45
C LEU A 395 -2.16 19.53 -11.92
N VAL A 396 -2.42 19.65 -10.62
CA VAL A 396 -2.68 20.93 -9.95
C VAL A 396 -1.48 21.87 -10.08
N ARG A 397 -0.25 21.37 -9.89
CA ARG A 397 0.97 22.15 -10.11
C ARG A 397 1.03 22.74 -11.52
N ALA A 398 0.73 21.94 -12.54
CA ALA A 398 0.75 22.38 -13.94
C ALA A 398 -0.29 23.47 -14.22
N TYR A 399 -1.50 23.33 -13.68
CA TYR A 399 -2.57 24.33 -13.83
C TYR A 399 -2.27 25.65 -13.13
N VAL A 400 -1.77 25.58 -11.89
CA VAL A 400 -1.33 26.75 -11.13
C VAL A 400 -0.19 27.48 -11.86
N ARG A 401 0.75 26.72 -12.45
CA ARG A 401 1.84 27.27 -13.28
C ARG A 401 1.33 27.98 -14.52
N ALA A 402 0.39 27.36 -15.23
CA ALA A 402 -0.20 27.90 -16.45
C ALA A 402 -1.13 29.10 -16.18
N GLY A 403 -1.60 29.29 -14.93
CA GLY A 403 -2.58 30.31 -14.60
C GLY A 403 -3.97 30.00 -15.16
N VAL A 404 -4.32 28.71 -15.23
CA VAL A 404 -5.62 28.20 -15.70
C VAL A 404 -6.41 27.67 -14.51
N ALA A 405 -7.73 27.86 -14.53
CA ALA A 405 -8.62 27.42 -13.46
C ALA A 405 -8.62 25.90 -13.29
N LEU A 406 -8.69 25.42 -12.05
CA LEU A 406 -8.90 23.99 -11.81
C LEU A 406 -10.37 23.62 -12.07
N PRO A 407 -10.63 22.46 -12.70
CA PRO A 407 -11.99 21.98 -12.85
C PRO A 407 -12.64 21.72 -11.49
N ARG A 408 -13.97 21.72 -11.48
CA ARG A 408 -14.76 21.37 -10.31
C ARG A 408 -15.70 20.24 -10.68
N GLN A 409 -15.65 19.16 -9.89
CA GLN A 409 -16.59 18.07 -10.05
C GLN A 409 -18.00 18.56 -9.71
N THR A 410 -18.93 18.38 -10.64
CA THR A 410 -20.36 18.48 -10.39
C THR A 410 -20.88 17.05 -10.37
N SER A 411 -21.76 16.73 -9.43
CA SER A 411 -22.18 15.35 -9.15
C SER A 411 -22.80 14.67 -10.39
N THR A 412 -22.00 13.96 -11.16
CA THR A 412 -22.47 13.04 -12.19
C THR A 412 -22.30 11.62 -11.68
N GLN A 413 -23.39 11.08 -11.13
CA GLN A 413 -23.53 9.64 -10.90
C GLN A 413 -24.01 9.00 -12.19
N GLY A 414 -23.09 8.39 -12.93
CA GLY A 414 -23.40 7.38 -13.93
C GLY A 414 -23.01 6.01 -13.39
N LEU A 415 -23.72 4.95 -13.80
CA LEU A 415 -23.18 3.59 -13.63
C LEU A 415 -21.95 3.47 -14.53
N HIS A 416 -20.78 3.25 -13.95
CA HIS A 416 -19.53 2.94 -14.66
C HIS A 416 -19.58 1.50 -15.16
N GLU A 417 -19.36 1.28 -16.45
CA GLU A 417 -19.29 -0.07 -17.00
C GLU A 417 -17.84 -0.55 -16.98
N GLY A 418 -17.53 -1.45 -16.04
CA GLY A 418 -16.17 -1.94 -15.80
C GLY A 418 -15.56 -2.73 -16.96
N GLY A 419 -14.33 -3.24 -16.75
CA GLY A 419 -13.68 -4.15 -17.67
C GLY A 419 -14.49 -5.45 -17.83
N ALA A 420 -14.37 -6.10 -18.99
CA ALA A 420 -15.05 -7.37 -19.23
C ALA A 420 -14.36 -8.53 -18.49
N ALA A 421 -15.17 -9.53 -18.17
CA ALA A 421 -14.80 -10.72 -17.44
C ALA A 421 -15.63 -11.89 -17.95
N TYR A 422 -14.97 -12.95 -18.41
CA TYR A 422 -15.58 -14.10 -19.06
C TYR A 422 -15.03 -15.40 -18.48
N LEU A 423 -15.93 -16.35 -18.23
CA LEU A 423 -15.60 -17.74 -17.92
C LEU A 423 -16.15 -18.61 -19.05
N PHE A 424 -15.27 -19.23 -19.82
CA PHE A 424 -15.65 -20.06 -20.95
C PHE A 424 -15.76 -21.53 -20.57
N ALA A 425 -14.91 -21.99 -19.65
CA ALA A 425 -14.89 -23.37 -19.20
C ALA A 425 -14.46 -23.49 -17.73
N THR A 426 -15.05 -24.46 -17.02
CA THR A 426 -14.70 -24.84 -15.65
C THR A 426 -14.26 -26.30 -15.61
N GLY A 427 -13.27 -26.61 -14.78
CA GLY A 427 -12.63 -27.93 -14.76
C GLY A 427 -11.11 -27.81 -14.74
N VAL A 428 -10.41 -28.82 -15.25
CA VAL A 428 -8.95 -28.84 -15.33
C VAL A 428 -8.52 -28.69 -16.79
N ALA A 429 -7.92 -27.55 -17.14
CA ALA A 429 -7.34 -27.34 -18.46
C ALA A 429 -5.88 -27.80 -18.51
N GLU A 430 -5.48 -28.40 -19.62
CA GLU A 430 -4.09 -28.83 -19.88
C GLU A 430 -3.40 -27.89 -20.88
N HIS A 431 -2.07 -27.76 -20.77
CA HIS A 431 -1.24 -26.96 -21.67
C HIS A 431 -1.78 -25.53 -21.85
N VAL A 432 -1.78 -24.79 -20.75
CA VAL A 432 -2.44 -23.49 -20.67
C VAL A 432 -1.43 -22.37 -20.93
N VAL A 433 -1.77 -21.49 -21.85
CA VAL A 433 -1.04 -20.25 -22.12
C VAL A 433 -1.81 -19.08 -21.53
N LYS A 434 -1.07 -18.12 -20.98
CA LYS A 434 -1.58 -16.81 -20.58
C LYS A 434 -0.97 -15.74 -21.48
N ALA A 435 -1.85 -15.02 -22.17
CA ALA A 435 -1.50 -13.82 -22.91
C ALA A 435 -2.13 -12.61 -22.22
N ASP A 436 -1.38 -11.50 -22.14
CA ASP A 436 -1.80 -10.28 -21.44
C ASP A 436 -1.52 -9.04 -22.29
N VAL A 437 -2.45 -8.08 -22.31
CA VAL A 437 -2.25 -6.81 -23.00
C VAL A 437 -1.50 -5.84 -22.09
N ALA A 438 -0.23 -5.62 -22.41
CA ALA A 438 0.69 -4.85 -21.60
C ALA A 438 0.18 -3.43 -21.32
N SER A 439 -0.13 -3.17 -20.04
CA SER A 439 -0.64 -1.86 -19.58
C SER A 439 -1.84 -1.40 -20.41
N LEU A 440 -2.82 -2.29 -20.66
CA LEU A 440 -3.97 -2.05 -21.55
C LEU A 440 -4.55 -0.64 -21.45
N TYR A 441 -5.04 -0.24 -20.28
CA TYR A 441 -5.69 1.06 -20.12
C TYR A 441 -4.77 2.26 -20.41
N PRO A 442 -3.56 2.36 -19.82
CA PRO A 442 -2.58 3.36 -20.26
C PRO A 442 -2.30 3.37 -21.77
N SER A 443 -2.14 2.20 -22.38
CA SER A 443 -1.84 2.07 -23.81
C SER A 443 -3.01 2.55 -24.67
N LEU A 444 -4.26 2.27 -24.28
CA LEU A 444 -5.47 2.79 -24.92
C LEU A 444 -5.59 4.31 -24.77
N MET A 445 -5.37 4.84 -23.56
CA MET A 445 -5.39 6.29 -23.31
C MET A 445 -4.40 7.03 -24.21
N ARG A 446 -3.19 6.51 -24.37
CA ARG A 446 -2.17 7.10 -25.26
C ARG A 446 -2.51 6.96 -26.73
N SER A 447 -2.85 5.75 -27.17
CA SER A 447 -3.06 5.45 -28.60
C SER A 447 -4.30 6.14 -29.16
N PHE A 448 -5.37 6.27 -28.36
CA PHE A 448 -6.62 6.90 -28.76
C PHE A 448 -6.79 8.32 -28.20
N ARG A 449 -5.77 8.87 -27.51
CA ARG A 449 -5.78 10.20 -26.88
C ARG A 449 -7.00 10.40 -25.95
N ILE A 450 -7.31 9.40 -25.13
CA ILE A 450 -8.44 9.43 -24.21
C ILE A 450 -7.98 10.00 -22.86
N GLY A 451 -8.39 11.23 -22.57
CA GLY A 451 -8.19 11.89 -21.28
C GLY A 451 -9.44 12.68 -20.86
N PRO A 452 -9.44 13.24 -19.64
CA PRO A 452 -10.57 14.03 -19.13
C PRO A 452 -10.85 15.23 -20.01
N ALA A 453 -12.12 15.46 -20.38
CA ALA A 453 -12.50 16.64 -21.17
C ALA A 453 -12.25 17.95 -20.42
N CYS A 454 -12.25 17.90 -19.08
CA CYS A 454 -11.93 19.02 -18.21
C CYS A 454 -10.42 19.31 -18.08
N ASP A 455 -9.56 18.41 -18.57
CA ASP A 455 -8.11 18.64 -18.66
C ASP A 455 -7.77 19.38 -19.97
N HIS A 456 -8.19 20.64 -20.07
CA HIS A 456 -7.96 21.50 -21.24
C HIS A 456 -6.48 21.70 -21.60
N LEU A 457 -5.58 21.54 -20.63
CA LEU A 457 -4.13 21.63 -20.87
C LEU A 457 -3.54 20.30 -21.36
N GLY A 458 -4.27 19.19 -21.28
CA GLY A 458 -3.80 17.86 -21.67
C GLY A 458 -2.68 17.34 -20.77
N VAL A 459 -2.62 17.79 -19.52
CA VAL A 459 -1.51 17.47 -18.58
C VAL A 459 -1.48 15.99 -18.25
N LEU A 460 -2.63 15.35 -18.04
CA LEU A 460 -2.69 13.94 -17.69
C LEU A 460 -2.08 13.07 -18.79
N LEU A 461 -2.48 13.30 -20.04
CA LEU A 461 -1.93 12.56 -21.18
C LEU A 461 -0.45 12.91 -21.42
N GLY A 462 -0.04 14.17 -21.27
CA GLY A 462 1.37 14.56 -21.41
C GLY A 462 2.28 13.93 -20.35
N ILE A 463 1.82 13.85 -19.10
CA ILE A 463 2.51 13.11 -18.03
C ILE A 463 2.55 11.62 -18.38
N LEU A 464 1.44 11.03 -18.82
CA LEU A 464 1.36 9.61 -19.16
C LEU A 464 2.33 9.24 -20.29
N ASP A 465 2.41 10.06 -21.34
CA ASP A 465 3.36 9.88 -22.44
C ASP A 465 4.80 9.91 -21.92
N SER A 466 5.17 10.98 -21.22
CA SER A 466 6.53 11.20 -20.73
C SER A 466 6.98 10.10 -19.77
N LEU A 467 6.13 9.74 -18.80
CA LEU A 467 6.42 8.67 -17.85
C LEU A 467 6.56 7.31 -18.54
N THR A 468 5.76 7.03 -19.57
CA THR A 468 5.84 5.74 -20.27
C THR A 468 7.13 5.62 -21.06
N ASP A 469 7.53 6.69 -21.76
CA ASP A 469 8.75 6.69 -22.56
C ASP A 469 10.01 6.63 -21.66
N LEU A 470 10.03 7.42 -20.59
CA LEU A 470 11.09 7.36 -19.58
C LEU A 470 11.16 5.99 -18.89
N ARG A 471 10.02 5.38 -18.59
CA ARG A 471 9.96 4.04 -17.99
C ARG A 471 10.59 3.00 -18.90
N LEU A 472 10.38 3.08 -20.22
CA LEU A 472 11.02 2.18 -21.17
C LEU A 472 12.55 2.36 -21.18
N ALA A 473 13.01 3.61 -21.19
CA ALA A 473 14.44 3.93 -21.12
C ALA A 473 15.08 3.39 -19.82
N HIS A 474 14.47 3.63 -18.66
CA HIS A 474 14.96 3.12 -17.38
C HIS A 474 14.90 1.59 -17.29
N LYS A 475 13.88 0.94 -17.85
CA LYS A 475 13.80 -0.53 -17.92
C LYS A 475 14.92 -1.12 -18.79
N ALA A 476 15.27 -0.45 -19.89
CA ALA A 476 16.39 -0.87 -20.73
C ALA A 476 17.73 -0.65 -20.01
N ALA A 477 17.91 0.49 -19.35
CA ALA A 477 19.11 0.79 -18.58
C ALA A 477 19.31 -0.17 -17.40
N ALA A 478 18.25 -0.52 -16.65
CA ALA A 478 18.30 -1.51 -15.59
C ALA A 478 18.77 -2.90 -16.08
N ARG A 479 18.34 -3.30 -17.28
CA ARG A 479 18.77 -4.57 -17.92
C ARG A 479 20.21 -4.55 -18.41
N ALA A 480 20.71 -3.37 -18.80
CA ALA A 480 22.08 -3.19 -19.27
C ALA A 480 23.09 -3.07 -18.11
N ALA A 481 22.64 -2.55 -16.96
CA ALA A 481 23.45 -2.44 -15.75
C ALA A 481 23.73 -3.82 -15.13
N ILE A 482 24.81 -3.89 -14.33
CA ILE A 482 25.18 -5.12 -13.62
C ILE A 482 24.07 -5.46 -12.60
N PRO A 483 23.50 -6.68 -12.63
CA PRO A 483 22.46 -7.08 -11.68
C PRO A 483 22.87 -6.86 -10.22
N GLY A 484 21.99 -6.24 -9.44
CA GLY A 484 22.24 -5.90 -8.03
C GLY A 484 23.15 -4.69 -7.79
N SER A 485 23.68 -4.06 -8.85
CA SER A 485 24.44 -2.82 -8.72
C SER A 485 23.55 -1.64 -8.27
N LEU A 486 24.20 -0.62 -7.74
CA LEU A 486 23.58 0.66 -7.40
C LEU A 486 22.77 1.26 -8.55
N GLU A 487 23.35 1.23 -9.74
CA GLU A 487 22.75 1.76 -10.97
C GLU A 487 21.50 0.98 -11.38
N ALA A 488 21.58 -0.36 -11.35
CA ALA A 488 20.43 -1.21 -11.62
C ALA A 488 19.28 -0.94 -10.65
N ASN A 489 19.58 -0.89 -9.34
CA ASN A 489 18.59 -0.62 -8.30
C ASN A 489 17.93 0.76 -8.44
N MET A 490 18.70 1.79 -8.80
CA MET A 490 18.19 3.13 -9.07
C MET A 490 17.22 3.14 -10.27
N HIS A 491 17.59 2.49 -11.37
CA HIS A 491 16.74 2.40 -12.55
C HIS A 491 15.48 1.56 -12.28
N ASP A 492 15.59 0.47 -11.52
CA ASP A 492 14.46 -0.35 -11.10
C ASP A 492 13.49 0.41 -10.21
N ALA A 493 14.00 1.15 -9.22
CA ALA A 493 13.20 2.04 -8.38
C ALA A 493 12.46 3.10 -9.22
N THR A 494 13.13 3.71 -10.18
CA THR A 494 12.58 4.77 -11.04
C THR A 494 11.50 4.23 -11.98
N GLN A 495 11.75 3.11 -12.68
CA GLN A 495 10.73 2.52 -13.55
C GLN A 495 9.53 1.99 -12.76
N ALA A 496 9.73 1.53 -11.52
CA ALA A 496 8.66 1.11 -10.62
C ALA A 496 7.79 2.30 -10.18
N ALA A 497 8.39 3.43 -9.81
CA ALA A 497 7.69 4.69 -9.53
C ALA A 497 6.83 5.13 -10.72
N MET A 498 7.39 5.11 -11.93
CA MET A 498 6.65 5.45 -13.14
C MET A 498 5.50 4.47 -13.39
N LYS A 499 5.70 3.16 -13.17
CA LYS A 499 4.64 2.14 -13.27
C LYS A 499 3.43 2.49 -12.41
N ILE A 500 3.71 2.89 -11.17
CA ILE A 500 2.69 3.20 -10.17
C ILE A 500 1.79 4.33 -10.66
N LEU A 501 2.36 5.41 -11.20
CA LEU A 501 1.59 6.55 -11.72
C LEU A 501 0.87 6.22 -13.03
N ILE A 502 1.54 5.52 -13.96
CA ILE A 502 0.96 5.08 -15.23
C ILE A 502 -0.30 4.25 -14.98
N ASN A 503 -0.20 3.24 -14.11
CA ASN A 503 -1.34 2.37 -13.78
C ASN A 503 -2.45 3.09 -12.99
N ALA A 504 -2.12 4.19 -12.30
CA ALA A 504 -3.10 4.98 -11.55
C ALA A 504 -3.92 5.93 -12.44
N ALA A 505 -3.46 6.28 -13.64
CA ALA A 505 -4.09 7.28 -14.50
C ALA A 505 -5.54 6.94 -14.88
N TYR A 506 -5.82 5.68 -15.25
CA TYR A 506 -7.19 5.23 -15.53
C TYR A 506 -8.08 5.28 -14.28
N GLY A 507 -7.59 4.73 -13.16
CA GLY A 507 -8.35 4.71 -11.91
C GLY A 507 -8.65 6.12 -11.38
N TYR A 508 -7.78 7.09 -11.68
CA TYR A 508 -7.99 8.50 -11.38
C TYR A 508 -9.18 9.10 -12.16
N MET A 509 -9.34 8.79 -13.45
CA MET A 509 -10.48 9.25 -14.25
C MET A 509 -11.81 8.68 -13.73
N GLY A 510 -11.81 7.42 -13.28
CA GLY A 510 -13.00 6.72 -12.76
C GLY A 510 -13.35 7.02 -11.29
N ALA A 511 -12.60 7.88 -10.60
CA ALA A 511 -12.78 8.09 -9.17
C ALA A 511 -13.92 9.06 -8.78
N GLY A 512 -14.63 9.59 -9.78
CA GLY A 512 -15.78 10.46 -9.59
C GLY A 512 -15.46 11.70 -8.73
N PRO A 513 -16.34 12.09 -7.78
CA PRO A 513 -16.19 13.36 -7.06
C PRO A 513 -14.97 13.42 -6.13
N MET A 514 -14.25 12.30 -5.94
CA MET A 514 -13.03 12.25 -5.14
C MET A 514 -11.80 12.84 -5.86
N ALA A 515 -11.86 13.02 -7.19
CA ALA A 515 -10.75 13.53 -7.99
C ALA A 515 -11.17 14.76 -8.81
N LEU A 516 -10.35 15.81 -8.78
CA LEU A 516 -10.63 17.08 -9.44
C LEU A 516 -10.86 16.93 -10.95
N PHE A 517 -10.03 16.12 -11.61
CA PHE A 517 -10.06 15.91 -13.06
C PHE A 517 -10.70 14.56 -13.43
N ALA A 518 -11.51 13.98 -12.55
CA ALA A 518 -12.27 12.77 -12.90
C ALA A 518 -13.19 13.04 -14.10
N ASP A 519 -13.30 12.04 -14.97
CA ASP A 519 -14.20 12.06 -16.12
C ASP A 519 -14.64 10.62 -16.41
N MET A 520 -15.85 10.30 -15.96
CA MET A 520 -16.40 8.96 -16.11
C MET A 520 -16.59 8.58 -17.58
N ARG A 521 -16.89 9.54 -18.46
CA ARG A 521 -17.07 9.27 -19.90
C ARG A 521 -15.75 8.87 -20.54
N ALA A 522 -14.66 9.53 -20.17
CA ALA A 522 -13.32 9.14 -20.60
C ALA A 522 -12.94 7.75 -20.07
N ALA A 523 -13.26 7.45 -18.81
CA ALA A 523 -13.04 6.12 -18.24
C ALA A 523 -13.86 5.03 -18.96
N ASP A 524 -15.14 5.27 -19.23
CA ASP A 524 -16.03 4.37 -19.97
C ASP A 524 -15.55 4.16 -21.43
N GLU A 525 -15.03 5.19 -22.10
CA GLU A 525 -14.45 5.03 -23.43
C GLU A 525 -13.21 4.14 -23.40
N VAL A 526 -12.36 4.28 -22.37
CA VAL A 526 -11.22 3.37 -22.17
C VAL A 526 -11.69 1.92 -21.96
N THR A 527 -12.71 1.68 -21.12
CA THR A 527 -13.21 0.32 -20.92
C THR A 527 -13.88 -0.24 -22.16
N ARG A 528 -14.64 0.57 -22.91
CA ARG A 528 -15.26 0.19 -24.18
C ARG A 528 -14.21 -0.26 -25.20
N ARG A 529 -13.13 0.52 -25.38
CA ARG A 529 -11.99 0.14 -26.25
C ARG A 529 -11.25 -1.09 -25.73
N GLY A 530 -11.11 -1.23 -24.42
CA GLY A 530 -10.55 -2.43 -23.80
C GLY A 530 -11.36 -3.69 -24.14
N ARG A 531 -12.69 -3.60 -24.09
CA ARG A 531 -13.59 -4.68 -24.52
C ARG A 531 -13.42 -5.01 -26.01
N GLU A 532 -13.31 -4.01 -26.88
CA GLU A 532 -13.05 -4.23 -28.32
C GLU A 532 -11.74 -5.01 -28.57
N VAL A 533 -10.65 -4.60 -27.91
CA VAL A 533 -9.34 -5.29 -28.02
C VAL A 533 -9.44 -6.72 -27.49
N LEU A 534 -10.06 -6.92 -26.32
CA LEU A 534 -10.21 -8.24 -25.73
C LEU A 534 -11.04 -9.16 -26.65
N THR A 535 -12.15 -8.67 -27.19
CA THR A 535 -12.97 -9.41 -28.17
C THR A 535 -12.15 -9.80 -29.40
N GLN A 536 -11.32 -8.90 -29.94
CA GLN A 536 -10.44 -9.20 -31.07
C GLN A 536 -9.46 -10.34 -30.74
N VAL A 537 -8.84 -10.32 -29.55
CA VAL A 537 -7.94 -11.41 -29.09
C VAL A 537 -8.70 -12.73 -28.95
N LEU A 538 -9.88 -12.72 -28.31
CA LEU A 538 -10.69 -13.91 -28.10
C LEU A 538 -11.17 -14.53 -29.42
N ASP A 539 -11.60 -13.71 -30.37
CA ASP A 539 -12.03 -14.19 -31.69
C ASP A 539 -10.85 -14.73 -32.51
N ALA A 540 -9.68 -14.09 -32.41
CA ALA A 540 -8.46 -14.57 -33.05
C ALA A 540 -8.01 -15.94 -32.49
N LEU A 541 -8.08 -16.14 -31.18
CA LEU A 541 -7.80 -17.42 -30.53
C LEU A 541 -8.82 -18.49 -30.94
N ARG A 542 -10.11 -18.16 -30.89
CA ARG A 542 -11.21 -19.08 -31.26
C ARG A 542 -11.12 -19.52 -32.72
N SER A 543 -10.83 -18.61 -33.63
CA SER A 543 -10.67 -18.91 -35.06
C SER A 543 -9.49 -19.84 -35.38
N ARG A 544 -8.50 -19.91 -34.47
CA ARG A 544 -7.33 -20.81 -34.57
C ARG A 544 -7.53 -22.11 -33.79
N GLY A 545 -8.73 -22.37 -33.29
CA GLY A 545 -9.07 -23.61 -32.59
C GLY A 545 -8.62 -23.70 -31.14
N MET A 546 -8.11 -22.61 -30.55
CA MET A 546 -7.67 -22.62 -29.15
C MET A 546 -8.87 -22.72 -28.21
N ALA A 547 -8.73 -23.52 -27.15
CA ALA A 547 -9.78 -23.69 -26.16
C ALA A 547 -9.70 -22.56 -25.11
N LEU A 548 -10.60 -21.58 -25.20
CA LEU A 548 -10.71 -20.49 -24.25
C LEU A 548 -11.14 -21.01 -22.87
N ILE A 549 -10.51 -20.52 -21.79
CA ILE A 549 -10.79 -20.94 -20.42
C ILE A 549 -11.41 -19.78 -19.64
N GLU A 550 -10.66 -18.69 -19.53
CA GLU A 550 -11.02 -17.49 -18.80
C GLU A 550 -10.42 -16.27 -19.50
N ALA A 551 -11.13 -15.15 -19.46
CA ALA A 551 -10.57 -13.87 -19.84
C ALA A 551 -11.04 -12.79 -18.88
N ASP A 552 -10.15 -11.89 -18.50
CA ASP A 552 -10.50 -10.68 -17.78
C ASP A 552 -10.04 -9.45 -18.54
N THR A 553 -9.96 -8.31 -17.86
CA THR A 553 -9.80 -6.98 -18.46
C THR A 553 -8.68 -6.92 -19.49
N ASP A 554 -7.53 -7.50 -19.17
CA ASP A 554 -6.29 -7.43 -19.94
C ASP A 554 -5.68 -8.82 -20.21
N GLY A 555 -6.08 -9.87 -19.49
CA GLY A 555 -5.53 -11.21 -19.63
C GLY A 555 -6.50 -12.24 -20.23
N VAL A 556 -5.95 -13.20 -20.99
CA VAL A 556 -6.67 -14.37 -21.51
C VAL A 556 -5.90 -15.65 -21.20
N TYR A 557 -6.59 -16.62 -20.59
CA TYR A 557 -6.14 -17.99 -20.42
C TYR A 557 -6.81 -18.89 -21.46
N PHE A 558 -6.00 -19.66 -22.17
CA PHE A 558 -6.47 -20.61 -23.17
C PHE A 558 -5.57 -21.86 -23.20
N ALA A 559 -6.15 -23.01 -23.50
CA ALA A 559 -5.42 -24.24 -23.73
C ALA A 559 -4.99 -24.35 -25.20
N VAL A 560 -3.77 -24.83 -25.41
CA VAL A 560 -3.19 -25.13 -26.73
C VAL A 560 -3.11 -26.64 -26.94
N PRO A 561 -2.88 -27.14 -28.18
CA PRO A 561 -2.69 -28.56 -28.42
C PRO A 561 -1.49 -29.12 -27.64
N SER A 562 -1.62 -30.37 -27.18
CA SER A 562 -0.65 -31.00 -26.26
C SER A 562 0.75 -31.20 -26.84
N ASP A 563 0.86 -31.24 -28.16
CA ASP A 563 2.11 -31.39 -28.92
C ASP A 563 2.81 -30.06 -29.20
N TRP A 564 2.22 -28.92 -28.80
CA TRP A 564 2.82 -27.61 -29.03
C TRP A 564 4.02 -27.35 -28.13
N THR A 565 5.02 -26.73 -28.75
CA THR A 565 6.20 -26.18 -28.08
C THR A 565 5.97 -24.76 -27.62
N GLU A 566 6.75 -24.31 -26.65
CA GLU A 566 6.73 -22.91 -26.19
C GLU A 566 6.97 -21.90 -27.33
N GLU A 567 7.78 -22.27 -28.33
CA GLU A 567 8.02 -21.40 -29.48
C GLU A 567 6.75 -21.19 -30.31
N GLN A 568 5.97 -22.25 -30.55
CA GLN A 568 4.69 -22.14 -31.26
C GLN A 568 3.69 -21.31 -30.46
N GLU A 569 3.63 -21.50 -29.15
CA GLU A 569 2.81 -20.69 -28.24
C GLU A 569 3.17 -19.19 -28.34
N ARG A 570 4.46 -18.86 -28.37
CA ARG A 570 4.96 -17.48 -28.51
C ARG A 570 4.66 -16.88 -29.88
N VAL A 571 4.86 -17.65 -30.96
CA VAL A 571 4.55 -17.22 -32.33
C VAL A 571 3.06 -16.89 -32.45
N LEU A 572 2.17 -17.74 -31.94
CA LEU A 572 0.72 -17.50 -31.93
C LEU A 572 0.39 -16.16 -31.25
N VAL A 573 0.92 -15.92 -30.06
CA VAL A 573 0.65 -14.68 -29.31
C VAL A 573 1.20 -13.46 -30.07
N ALA A 574 2.39 -13.58 -30.67
CA ALA A 574 2.98 -12.50 -31.46
C ALA A 574 2.16 -12.20 -32.73
N GLU A 575 1.68 -13.21 -33.44
CA GLU A 575 0.82 -13.05 -34.62
C GLU A 575 -0.49 -12.34 -34.27
N ILE A 576 -1.18 -12.77 -33.20
CA ILE A 576 -2.39 -12.11 -32.73
C ILE A 576 -2.08 -10.66 -32.32
N GLY A 577 -0.99 -10.46 -31.59
CA GLY A 577 -0.53 -9.13 -31.17
C GLY A 577 -0.24 -8.19 -32.35
N SER A 578 0.27 -8.71 -33.48
CA SER A 578 0.57 -7.92 -34.68
C SER A 578 -0.69 -7.38 -35.39
N ALA A 579 -1.85 -8.01 -35.17
CA ALA A 579 -3.13 -7.59 -35.73
C ALA A 579 -3.89 -6.59 -34.83
N LEU A 580 -3.40 -6.31 -33.61
CA LEU A 580 -4.00 -5.35 -32.70
C LEU A 580 -3.70 -3.90 -33.15
N PRO A 581 -4.49 -2.91 -32.69
CA PRO A 581 -4.25 -1.50 -32.99
C PRO A 581 -2.82 -1.06 -32.63
N ALA A 582 -2.26 -0.15 -33.41
CA ALA A 582 -0.93 0.41 -33.15
C ALA A 582 -0.83 0.97 -31.71
N GLY A 583 0.27 0.64 -31.02
CA GLY A 583 0.50 1.02 -29.62
C GLY A 583 -0.04 0.02 -28.59
N ILE A 584 -0.86 -0.96 -29.01
CA ILE A 584 -1.34 -2.05 -28.16
C ILE A 584 -0.44 -3.27 -28.36
N ARG A 585 0.08 -3.83 -27.26
CA ARG A 585 0.98 -4.99 -27.31
C ARG A 585 0.40 -6.14 -26.50
N LEU A 586 0.19 -7.27 -27.17
CA LEU A 586 -0.09 -8.53 -26.52
C LEU A 586 1.23 -9.22 -26.16
N GLU A 587 1.42 -9.52 -24.88
CA GLU A 587 2.61 -10.18 -24.35
C GLU A 587 2.27 -11.61 -23.99
N TYR A 588 3.20 -12.52 -24.32
CA TYR A 588 3.20 -13.87 -23.79
C TYR A 588 3.68 -13.79 -22.33
N GLU A 589 2.78 -14.03 -21.37
CA GLU A 589 3.11 -13.89 -19.94
C GLU A 589 3.56 -15.21 -19.33
N GLY A 590 2.94 -16.32 -19.69
CA GLY A 590 3.29 -17.61 -19.09
C GLY A 590 2.67 -18.82 -19.75
N ARG A 591 3.27 -19.97 -19.47
CA ARG A 591 2.74 -21.30 -19.76
C ARG A 591 2.63 -22.13 -18.50
N TYR A 592 1.62 -22.97 -18.45
CA TYR A 592 1.30 -23.82 -17.33
C TYR A 592 0.98 -25.22 -17.85
N ARG A 593 1.45 -26.23 -17.12
CA ARG A 593 1.12 -27.62 -17.39
C ARG A 593 -0.39 -27.85 -17.29
N ALA A 594 -1.01 -27.28 -16.25
CA ALA A 594 -2.44 -27.35 -16.07
C ALA A 594 -3.00 -26.12 -15.33
N MET A 595 -4.30 -25.88 -15.47
CA MET A 595 -5.06 -24.88 -14.72
C MET A 595 -6.35 -25.50 -14.19
N PHE A 596 -6.61 -25.37 -12.90
CA PHE A 596 -7.95 -25.59 -12.36
C PHE A 596 -8.76 -24.29 -12.45
N SER A 597 -9.74 -24.26 -13.34
CA SER A 597 -10.66 -23.13 -13.54
C SER A 597 -11.93 -23.35 -12.72
N HIS A 598 -12.19 -22.48 -11.74
CA HIS A 598 -13.35 -22.56 -10.86
C HIS A 598 -14.38 -21.47 -11.17
N GLU A 599 -14.00 -20.20 -11.01
CA GLU A 599 -14.82 -19.02 -11.33
C GLU A 599 -13.90 -17.93 -11.87
N VAL A 600 -14.48 -16.89 -12.48
CA VAL A 600 -13.68 -15.73 -12.89
C VAL A 600 -12.85 -15.23 -11.70
N LYS A 601 -11.55 -15.05 -11.90
CA LYS A 601 -10.51 -14.68 -10.92
C LYS A 601 -10.31 -15.68 -9.77
N ASN A 602 -10.84 -16.90 -9.90
CA ASN A 602 -10.68 -17.99 -8.94
C ASN A 602 -10.20 -19.25 -9.67
N TYR A 603 -8.89 -19.46 -9.66
CA TYR A 603 -8.24 -20.55 -10.37
C TYR A 603 -6.93 -20.95 -9.70
N ALA A 604 -6.44 -22.15 -10.00
CA ALA A 604 -5.09 -22.58 -9.63
C ALA A 604 -4.30 -22.94 -10.89
N LEU A 605 -3.00 -22.69 -10.88
CA LEU A 605 -2.07 -22.96 -11.98
C LEU A 605 -1.00 -23.93 -11.49
N LEU A 606 -0.74 -24.96 -12.30
CA LEU A 606 0.36 -25.88 -12.13
C LEU A 606 1.40 -25.59 -13.21
N THR A 607 2.56 -25.13 -12.77
CA THR A 607 3.72 -24.87 -13.64
C THR A 607 4.42 -26.18 -14.04
N TYR A 608 5.27 -26.12 -15.07
CA TYR A 608 6.02 -27.29 -15.54
C TYR A 608 7.11 -27.78 -14.56
N ASP A 609 7.57 -26.92 -13.64
CA ASP A 609 8.51 -27.28 -12.56
C ASP A 609 7.81 -27.85 -11.31
N GLY A 610 6.48 -27.99 -11.35
CA GLY A 610 5.68 -28.57 -10.26
C GLY A 610 5.20 -27.57 -9.22
N ARG A 611 5.47 -26.26 -9.38
CA ARG A 611 4.97 -25.23 -8.46
C ARG A 611 3.47 -24.96 -8.68
N LEU A 612 2.73 -24.97 -7.56
CA LEU A 612 1.31 -24.57 -7.49
C LEU A 612 1.17 -23.07 -7.20
N ILE A 613 0.37 -22.38 -8.01
CA ILE A 613 -0.02 -20.97 -7.81
C ILE A 613 -1.54 -20.92 -7.67
N VAL A 614 -2.06 -20.30 -6.61
CA VAL A 614 -3.51 -20.27 -6.31
C VAL A 614 -4.01 -18.84 -6.25
N HIS A 615 -5.06 -18.55 -7.02
CA HIS A 615 -5.71 -17.25 -7.13
C HIS A 615 -7.18 -17.29 -6.73
N GLY A 616 -7.67 -16.17 -6.20
CA GLY A 616 -9.08 -15.97 -5.86
C GLY A 616 -9.46 -16.35 -4.44
N VAL A 617 -10.45 -15.64 -3.90
CA VAL A 617 -10.92 -15.80 -2.51
C VAL A 617 -11.64 -17.13 -2.27
N ALA A 618 -12.21 -17.73 -3.33
CA ALA A 618 -12.85 -19.04 -3.26
C ALA A 618 -11.82 -20.15 -2.99
N LEU A 619 -10.60 -20.03 -3.51
CA LEU A 619 -9.54 -21.02 -3.32
C LEU A 619 -8.55 -20.61 -2.21
N ARG A 620 -8.43 -19.32 -1.91
CA ARG A 620 -7.56 -18.77 -0.88
C ARG A 620 -8.33 -17.83 0.05
N SER A 621 -8.71 -18.34 1.21
CA SER A 621 -9.44 -17.56 2.23
C SER A 621 -8.50 -17.06 3.31
N SER A 622 -8.60 -15.78 3.68
CA SER A 622 -7.87 -15.24 4.83
C SER A 622 -8.33 -15.80 6.18
N ARG A 623 -9.44 -16.56 6.18
CA ARG A 623 -10.01 -17.24 7.35
C ARG A 623 -9.73 -18.73 7.37
N ALA A 624 -8.93 -19.24 6.43
CA ALA A 624 -8.68 -20.66 6.31
C ALA A 624 -7.97 -21.20 7.56
N GLU A 625 -8.45 -22.34 8.04
CA GLU A 625 -7.75 -23.19 9.00
C GLU A 625 -6.54 -23.87 8.32
N PRO A 626 -5.36 -23.90 8.96
CA PRO A 626 -4.14 -24.46 8.36
C PRO A 626 -4.28 -25.90 7.83
N PHE A 627 -5.01 -26.78 8.54
CA PHE A 627 -5.20 -28.17 8.09
C PHE A 627 -5.94 -28.26 6.75
N GLY A 628 -6.98 -27.43 6.58
CA GLY A 628 -7.79 -27.42 5.38
C GLY A 628 -7.07 -26.76 4.21
N GLU A 629 -6.26 -25.73 4.47
CA GLU A 629 -5.40 -25.14 3.44
C GLU A 629 -4.36 -26.16 2.93
N ARG A 630 -3.71 -26.92 3.83
CA ARG A 630 -2.79 -28.01 3.43
C ARG A 630 -3.48 -29.04 2.55
N PHE A 631 -4.65 -29.54 2.99
CA PHE A 631 -5.46 -30.47 2.21
C PHE A 631 -5.78 -29.91 0.81
N LEU A 632 -6.34 -28.69 0.74
CA LEU A 632 -6.76 -28.10 -0.53
C LEU A 632 -5.59 -27.93 -1.51
N ARG A 633 -4.42 -27.49 -1.02
CA ARG A 633 -3.23 -27.33 -1.87
C ARG A 633 -2.75 -28.67 -2.44
N GLN A 634 -2.67 -29.70 -1.60
CA GLN A 634 -2.27 -31.04 -2.05
C GLN A 634 -3.29 -31.63 -3.02
N ALA A 635 -4.58 -31.54 -2.68
CA ALA A 635 -5.66 -32.05 -3.51
C ALA A 635 -5.74 -31.32 -4.86
N LEU A 636 -5.53 -30.00 -4.92
CA LEU A 636 -5.45 -29.25 -6.18
C LEU A 636 -4.28 -29.75 -7.05
N LEU A 637 -3.10 -29.96 -6.46
CA LEU A 637 -1.92 -30.44 -7.16
C LEU A 637 -2.17 -31.83 -7.76
N SER A 638 -2.67 -32.78 -6.96
CA SER A 638 -2.99 -34.13 -7.40
C SER A 638 -4.12 -34.15 -8.44
N THR A 639 -5.16 -33.33 -8.26
CA THR A 639 -6.27 -33.19 -9.23
C THR A 639 -5.75 -32.72 -10.60
N MET A 640 -4.90 -31.69 -10.62
CA MET A 640 -4.32 -31.15 -11.85
C MET A 640 -3.26 -32.05 -12.47
N ALA A 641 -2.66 -32.95 -11.69
CA ALA A 641 -1.76 -33.99 -12.18
C ALA A 641 -2.51 -35.23 -12.72
N GLY A 642 -3.84 -35.32 -12.52
CA GLY A 642 -4.66 -36.49 -12.86
C GLY A 642 -4.55 -37.64 -11.85
N ASP A 643 -3.93 -37.42 -10.69
CA ASP A 643 -3.72 -38.44 -9.66
C ASP A 643 -4.86 -38.45 -8.64
N VAL A 644 -5.99 -39.05 -9.03
CA VAL A 644 -7.21 -39.09 -8.20
C VAL A 644 -7.04 -39.97 -6.96
N VAL A 645 -6.17 -40.99 -7.02
CA VAL A 645 -5.84 -41.84 -5.87
C VAL A 645 -5.16 -40.99 -4.79
N ALA A 646 -4.16 -40.18 -5.14
CA ALA A 646 -3.53 -39.28 -4.18
C ALA A 646 -4.51 -38.23 -3.60
N VAL A 647 -5.51 -37.76 -4.36
CA VAL A 647 -6.57 -36.89 -3.82
C VAL A 647 -7.36 -37.61 -2.73
N ARG A 648 -7.77 -38.86 -2.98
CA ARG A 648 -8.49 -39.70 -2.01
C ARG A 648 -7.65 -39.96 -0.78
N ASP A 649 -6.41 -40.37 -0.94
CA ASP A 649 -5.50 -40.72 0.15
C ASP A 649 -5.25 -39.52 1.05
N THR A 650 -5.00 -38.34 0.46
CA THR A 650 -4.84 -37.08 1.21
C THR A 650 -6.11 -36.75 2.01
N TYR A 651 -7.30 -36.95 1.41
CA TYR A 651 -8.57 -36.72 2.10
C TYR A 651 -8.74 -37.66 3.30
N LEU A 652 -8.50 -38.96 3.11
CA LEU A 652 -8.59 -39.98 4.16
C LEU A 652 -7.56 -39.77 5.27
N GLU A 653 -6.34 -39.37 4.94
CA GLU A 653 -5.29 -39.08 5.92
C GLU A 653 -5.70 -37.94 6.86
N ILE A 654 -6.28 -36.86 6.32
CA ILE A 654 -6.76 -35.74 7.12
C ILE A 654 -8.01 -36.11 7.93
N LEU A 655 -8.92 -36.93 7.38
CA LEU A 655 -10.03 -37.49 8.14
C LEU A 655 -9.54 -38.31 9.34
N ALA A 656 -8.56 -39.19 9.13
CA ALA A 656 -7.95 -39.97 10.19
C ALA A 656 -7.25 -39.07 11.22
N ALA A 657 -6.47 -38.08 10.79
CA ALA A 657 -5.79 -37.13 11.68
C ALA A 657 -6.77 -36.33 12.54
N LEU A 658 -7.91 -35.94 11.98
CA LEU A 658 -9.00 -35.29 12.70
C LEU A 658 -9.65 -36.23 13.72
N ARG A 659 -10.04 -37.44 13.31
CA ARG A 659 -10.69 -38.46 14.16
C ARG A 659 -9.80 -38.90 15.32
N GLU A 660 -8.52 -39.11 15.05
CA GLU A 660 -7.51 -39.56 16.01
C GLU A 660 -6.90 -38.41 16.83
N ARG A 661 -7.31 -37.16 16.58
CA ARG A 661 -6.82 -35.96 17.27
C ARG A 661 -5.30 -35.77 17.20
N ARG A 662 -4.72 -36.07 16.03
CA ARG A 662 -3.30 -35.86 15.71
C ARG A 662 -2.95 -34.40 15.41
N LEU A 663 -3.94 -33.56 15.08
CA LEU A 663 -3.74 -32.14 14.83
C LEU A 663 -3.77 -31.33 16.14
N THR A 664 -3.22 -30.11 16.12
CA THR A 664 -3.27 -29.18 17.25
C THR A 664 -4.37 -28.14 17.09
N ALA A 665 -4.68 -27.40 18.15
CA ALA A 665 -5.58 -26.25 18.14
C ALA A 665 -5.10 -25.22 17.12
N SER A 666 -3.79 -25.02 17.01
CA SER A 666 -3.19 -24.15 16.00
C SER A 666 -3.48 -24.60 14.57
N ASP A 667 -3.49 -25.91 14.30
CA ASP A 667 -3.79 -26.46 12.98
C ASP A 667 -5.24 -26.25 12.55
N VAL A 668 -6.17 -26.23 13.51
CA VAL A 668 -7.62 -26.13 13.26
C VAL A 668 -8.18 -24.74 13.52
N ALA A 669 -7.36 -23.79 13.95
CA ALA A 669 -7.82 -22.44 14.27
C ALA A 669 -8.11 -21.61 13.01
N ALA A 670 -9.27 -20.96 13.00
CA ALA A 670 -9.60 -19.96 12.01
C ALA A 670 -9.08 -18.58 12.45
N ARG A 671 -8.60 -17.78 11.48
CA ARG A 671 -8.20 -16.39 11.71
C ARG A 671 -9.27 -15.44 11.18
N VAL A 672 -9.95 -14.72 12.06
CA VAL A 672 -11.09 -13.87 11.68
C VAL A 672 -10.83 -12.43 12.04
N ARG A 673 -11.18 -11.55 11.11
CA ARG A 673 -11.21 -10.11 11.34
C ARG A 673 -12.51 -9.69 12.03
N LEU A 674 -12.41 -9.03 13.18
CA LEU A 674 -13.52 -8.41 13.88
C LEU A 674 -14.02 -7.18 13.11
N SER A 675 -15.33 -6.99 13.06
CA SER A 675 -15.98 -5.90 12.31
C SER A 675 -16.85 -4.99 13.18
N LYS A 676 -17.18 -5.43 14.39
CA LYS A 676 -18.04 -4.73 15.34
C LYS A 676 -17.24 -4.26 16.54
N THR A 677 -17.64 -3.12 17.11
CA THR A 677 -17.16 -2.70 18.44
C THR A 677 -17.72 -3.65 19.52
N PRO A 678 -17.17 -3.64 20.74
CA PRO A 678 -17.74 -4.39 21.86
C PRO A 678 -19.23 -4.11 22.08
N GLU A 679 -19.63 -2.84 22.06
CA GLU A 679 -21.02 -2.42 22.30
C GLU A 679 -21.95 -2.91 21.17
N ALA A 680 -21.52 -2.73 19.91
CA ALA A 680 -22.28 -3.17 18.75
C ALA A 680 -22.44 -4.70 18.71
N TYR A 681 -21.42 -5.45 19.11
CA TYR A 681 -21.53 -6.89 19.21
C TYR A 681 -22.46 -7.31 20.35
N LEU A 682 -22.27 -6.78 21.57
CA LEU A 682 -23.09 -7.09 22.74
C LEU A 682 -24.58 -6.81 22.49
N ALA A 683 -24.92 -5.71 21.79
CA ALA A 683 -26.29 -5.40 21.38
C ALA A 683 -26.88 -6.43 20.40
N SER A 684 -26.05 -7.04 19.54
CA SER A 684 -26.49 -8.02 18.54
C SER A 684 -26.42 -9.48 19.01
N LYS A 685 -25.63 -9.77 20.05
CA LYS A 685 -25.25 -11.12 20.51
C LYS A 685 -26.45 -12.03 20.76
N ALA A 686 -27.53 -11.51 21.36
CA ALA A 686 -28.74 -12.30 21.67
C ALA A 686 -29.44 -12.86 20.42
N THR A 687 -29.30 -12.18 19.28
CA THR A 687 -29.92 -12.58 18.01
C THR A 687 -28.96 -13.27 17.06
N ARG A 688 -27.66 -12.92 17.12
CA ARG A 688 -26.63 -13.44 16.23
C ARG A 688 -25.30 -13.59 16.98
N PRO A 689 -25.12 -14.69 17.74
CA PRO A 689 -23.83 -14.97 18.36
C PRO A 689 -22.78 -15.30 17.28
N GLU A 690 -21.60 -14.72 17.41
CA GLU A 690 -20.49 -14.90 16.48
C GLU A 690 -19.29 -15.48 17.24
N ALA A 691 -18.82 -16.65 16.79
CA ALA A 691 -17.85 -17.48 17.50
C ALA A 691 -16.55 -16.76 17.90
N ALA A 692 -16.04 -15.88 17.03
CA ALA A 692 -14.82 -15.11 17.29
C ALA A 692 -14.95 -14.20 18.53
N TYR A 693 -16.09 -13.51 18.69
CA TYR A 693 -16.32 -12.63 19.83
C TYR A 693 -16.67 -13.43 21.09
N GLU A 694 -17.43 -14.52 20.95
CA GLU A 694 -17.70 -15.43 22.07
C GLU A 694 -16.42 -16.03 22.65
N ALA A 695 -15.45 -16.36 21.79
CA ALA A 695 -14.13 -16.85 22.21
C ALA A 695 -13.37 -15.82 23.05
N LEU A 696 -13.40 -14.54 22.66
CA LEU A 696 -12.77 -13.45 23.42
C LEU A 696 -13.46 -13.26 24.78
N LEU A 697 -14.79 -13.16 24.77
CA LEU A 697 -15.58 -12.98 26.00
C LEU A 697 -15.40 -14.15 26.98
N ALA A 698 -15.37 -15.40 26.47
CA ALA A 698 -15.12 -16.58 27.28
C ALA A 698 -13.71 -16.60 27.89
N ALA A 699 -12.73 -15.99 27.22
CA ALA A 699 -11.38 -15.79 27.72
C ALA A 699 -11.25 -14.56 28.66
N GLY A 700 -12.36 -13.89 29.01
CA GLY A 700 -12.37 -12.70 29.87
C GLY A 700 -12.01 -11.40 29.15
N ARG A 701 -11.89 -11.42 27.82
CA ARG A 701 -11.54 -10.25 27.01
C ARG A 701 -12.80 -9.54 26.51
N ALA A 702 -13.14 -8.43 27.16
CA ALA A 702 -14.31 -7.61 26.84
C ALA A 702 -14.02 -6.43 25.89
N SER A 703 -12.75 -6.19 25.54
CA SER A 703 -12.32 -5.07 24.70
C SER A 703 -11.56 -5.54 23.45
N TRP A 704 -11.89 -4.94 22.30
CA TRP A 704 -11.25 -5.17 21.00
C TRP A 704 -11.56 -4.02 20.03
N SER A 705 -10.81 -3.93 18.94
CA SER A 705 -11.01 -2.91 17.89
C SER A 705 -11.62 -3.51 16.62
N PRO A 706 -12.59 -2.86 15.96
CA PRO A 706 -12.98 -3.22 14.60
C PRO A 706 -11.76 -3.20 13.67
N GLY A 707 -11.54 -4.31 12.95
CA GLY A 707 -10.37 -4.50 12.10
C GLY A 707 -9.29 -5.38 12.70
N GLU A 708 -9.34 -5.64 14.02
CA GLU A 708 -8.48 -6.60 14.68
C GLU A 708 -8.67 -8.01 14.11
N ARG A 709 -7.59 -8.78 14.00
CA ARG A 709 -7.64 -10.18 13.58
C ARG A 709 -7.40 -11.05 14.81
N VAL A 710 -8.31 -11.98 15.05
CA VAL A 710 -8.25 -12.93 16.17
C VAL A 710 -8.24 -14.35 15.68
N ARG A 711 -7.53 -15.23 16.38
CA ARG A 711 -7.59 -16.68 16.16
C ARG A 711 -8.46 -17.37 17.19
N PHE A 712 -9.26 -18.31 16.72
CA PHE A 712 -10.06 -19.16 17.61
C PHE A 712 -10.29 -20.52 16.96
N TYR A 713 -10.61 -21.50 17.80
CA TYR A 713 -11.04 -22.83 17.37
C TYR A 713 -12.25 -23.28 18.18
N ARG A 714 -13.03 -24.22 17.63
CA ARG A 714 -14.14 -24.85 18.34
C ARG A 714 -13.67 -26.10 19.09
N ALA A 715 -13.80 -26.09 20.41
CA ALA A 715 -13.48 -27.21 21.30
C ALA A 715 -14.64 -28.20 21.44
N ARG A 716 -14.34 -29.39 21.96
CA ARG A 716 -15.35 -30.40 22.34
C ARG A 716 -16.39 -29.78 23.28
N GLY A 717 -17.66 -29.99 22.98
CA GLY A 717 -18.77 -29.36 23.69
C GLY A 717 -19.31 -28.10 23.02
N GLY A 718 -18.69 -27.65 21.91
CA GLY A 718 -19.20 -26.58 21.06
C GLY A 718 -18.72 -25.16 21.45
N THR A 719 -17.93 -25.05 22.51
CA THR A 719 -17.35 -23.78 22.96
C THR A 719 -16.27 -23.29 22.00
N SER A 720 -16.25 -22.00 21.71
CA SER A 720 -15.16 -21.37 20.94
C SER A 720 -14.07 -20.90 21.90
N ILE A 721 -12.82 -21.26 21.62
CA ILE A 721 -11.66 -20.94 22.46
C ILE A 721 -10.74 -20.00 21.69
N TRP A 722 -10.40 -18.87 22.30
CA TRP A 722 -9.47 -17.90 21.75
C TRP A 722 -8.04 -18.43 21.82
N LEU A 723 -7.27 -18.20 20.75
CA LEU A 723 -5.86 -18.53 20.64
C LEU A 723 -5.07 -17.22 20.55
N PRO A 724 -4.39 -16.81 21.63
CA PRO A 724 -3.63 -15.57 21.65
C PRO A 724 -2.48 -15.58 20.63
N GLU A 725 -2.43 -14.59 19.73
CA GLU A 725 -1.23 -14.25 18.95
C GLU A 725 -0.46 -13.11 19.64
N GLU A 726 0.87 -13.10 19.53
CA GLU A 726 1.78 -12.03 20.01
C GLU A 726 1.37 -10.63 19.56
N SER A 727 0.66 -10.49 18.43
CA SER A 727 0.18 -9.21 17.90
C SER A 727 -1.15 -8.71 18.49
N GLU A 728 -1.79 -9.49 19.36
CA GLU A 728 -3.08 -9.15 19.98
C GLU A 728 -2.94 -8.51 21.36
N GLU A 729 -1.73 -8.46 21.92
CA GLU A 729 -1.43 -7.49 22.96
C GLU A 729 -1.27 -6.11 22.33
N THR A 730 -2.43 -5.46 22.26
CA THR A 730 -2.60 -4.02 22.40
C THR A 730 -2.53 -3.19 21.10
N SER A 731 -3.71 -2.99 20.50
CA SER A 731 -4.00 -1.79 19.70
C SER A 731 -4.05 -0.56 20.62
N ILE A 732 -2.89 -0.08 21.08
CA ILE A 732 -2.75 1.02 22.08
C ILE A 732 -3.21 2.37 21.54
N GLY A 733 -3.42 2.51 20.23
CA GLY A 733 -3.79 3.79 19.63
C GLY A 733 -5.20 4.32 19.97
N GLN A 734 -6.11 3.51 20.53
CA GLN A 734 -7.49 3.92 20.79
C GLN A 734 -7.88 4.01 22.27
N LEU A 735 -6.99 3.63 23.21
CA LEU A 735 -7.29 3.60 24.64
C LEU A 735 -6.98 4.91 25.38
N TRP A 736 -6.40 5.91 24.71
CA TRP A 736 -5.95 7.14 25.39
C TRP A 736 -7.08 8.16 25.69
N GLU A 737 -8.32 7.90 25.30
CA GLU A 737 -9.45 8.81 25.54
C GLU A 737 -10.48 8.29 26.55
N ALA A 738 -10.40 7.04 27.03
CA ALA A 738 -11.53 6.42 27.74
C ALA A 738 -11.38 6.24 29.27
N GLU A 739 -10.22 6.45 29.89
CA GLU A 739 -10.06 6.19 31.34
C GLU A 739 -9.72 7.44 32.15
N THR A 740 -10.76 8.24 32.40
CA THR A 740 -10.86 9.06 33.61
C THR A 740 -12.07 8.56 34.41
N ASN A 741 -11.92 7.46 35.16
CA ASN A 741 -12.73 7.16 36.34
C ASN A 741 -12.10 6.03 37.17
N GLU A 742 -12.30 6.10 38.49
CA GLU A 742 -11.64 5.39 39.60
C GLU A 742 -11.56 3.84 39.53
N PRO A 743 -10.61 3.22 40.27
CA PRO A 743 -10.32 1.79 40.18
C PRO A 743 -11.35 0.92 40.93
N SER A 744 -11.96 -0.05 40.25
CA SER A 744 -12.71 -1.14 40.88
C SER A 744 -11.84 -2.40 41.06
N GLN A 745 -12.04 -3.05 42.20
CA GLN A 745 -11.21 -4.09 42.81
C GLN A 745 -11.19 -5.45 42.08
N ASN A 746 -10.00 -6.08 42.13
CA ASN A 746 -9.69 -7.52 42.16
C ASN A 746 -10.64 -8.53 41.48
N THR A 747 -10.17 -9.12 40.38
CA THR A 747 -10.38 -10.54 40.08
C THR A 747 -9.05 -11.13 39.58
N PRO A 748 -8.54 -12.24 40.14
CA PRO A 748 -7.29 -12.83 39.67
C PRO A 748 -7.51 -13.50 38.32
N VAL A 749 -7.00 -12.88 37.25
CA VAL A 749 -6.89 -13.52 35.94
C VAL A 749 -5.64 -14.41 35.99
N ILE A 750 -5.85 -15.74 36.03
CA ILE A 750 -4.77 -16.71 35.84
C ILE A 750 -4.34 -16.60 34.37
N PRO A 751 -3.08 -16.26 34.04
CA PRO A 751 -2.63 -16.27 32.67
C PRO A 751 -2.49 -17.73 32.23
N LEU A 752 -3.38 -18.20 31.37
CA LEU A 752 -3.17 -19.44 30.64
C LEU A 752 -1.96 -19.25 29.72
N HIS A 753 -0.90 -20.03 29.93
CA HIS A 753 0.30 -20.00 29.08
C HIS A 753 -0.09 -20.30 27.62
N ARG A 754 0.35 -19.46 26.69
CA ARG A 754 0.02 -19.49 25.25
C ARG A 754 0.35 -20.83 24.58
N ASP A 755 1.50 -21.41 24.91
CA ASP A 755 1.96 -22.69 24.38
C ASP A 755 1.06 -23.87 24.82
N ASP A 756 0.43 -23.75 25.99
CA ASP A 756 -0.47 -24.77 26.55
C ASP A 756 -1.85 -24.78 25.88
N VAL A 757 -2.25 -23.69 25.21
CA VAL A 757 -3.52 -23.60 24.48
C VAL A 757 -3.32 -23.93 23.01
N ALA A 758 -2.23 -23.46 22.41
CA ALA A 758 -1.88 -23.68 21.01
C ALA A 758 -1.62 -25.15 20.65
N SER A 759 -1.11 -25.94 21.60
CA SER A 759 -0.77 -27.36 21.45
C SER A 759 -1.91 -28.34 21.78
N ARG A 760 -3.05 -27.85 22.27
CA ARG A 760 -4.21 -28.71 22.63
C ARG A 760 -4.74 -29.45 21.42
N ASN A 761 -5.35 -30.62 21.64
CA ASN A 761 -6.02 -31.41 20.61
C ASN A 761 -7.49 -31.73 21.00
N ASP A 762 -8.10 -30.86 21.81
CA ASP A 762 -9.44 -31.02 22.36
C ASP A 762 -10.56 -30.51 21.44
N TYR A 763 -10.26 -30.25 20.16
CA TYR A 763 -11.20 -29.71 19.18
C TYR A 763 -12.42 -30.62 18.89
N ASP A 764 -13.49 -30.00 18.39
CA ASP A 764 -14.73 -30.67 17.98
C ASP A 764 -14.52 -31.39 16.62
N VAL A 765 -14.24 -32.69 16.68
CA VAL A 765 -13.94 -33.53 15.50
C VAL A 765 -15.05 -33.43 14.45
N GLU A 766 -16.31 -33.63 14.83
CA GLU A 766 -17.45 -33.61 13.90
C GLU A 766 -17.63 -32.26 13.22
N HIS A 767 -17.36 -31.17 13.94
CA HIS A 767 -17.32 -29.85 13.32
C HIS A 767 -16.24 -29.76 12.24
N TYR A 768 -15.00 -30.17 12.54
CA TYR A 768 -13.90 -30.03 11.58
C TYR A 768 -13.94 -31.04 10.43
N LEU A 769 -14.56 -32.21 10.60
CA LEU A 769 -14.88 -33.12 9.49
C LEU A 769 -15.86 -32.45 8.51
N ARG A 770 -16.90 -31.77 9.03
CA ARG A 770 -17.81 -30.97 8.19
C ARG A 770 -17.10 -29.80 7.52
N VAL A 771 -16.22 -29.10 8.25
CA VAL A 771 -15.43 -27.99 7.67
C VAL A 771 -14.53 -28.49 6.54
N LEU A 772 -13.83 -29.63 6.72
CA LEU A 772 -13.01 -30.24 5.66
C LEU A 772 -13.83 -30.45 4.37
N PHE A 773 -15.02 -31.02 4.49
CA PHE A 773 -15.87 -31.28 3.32
C PHE A 773 -16.45 -29.97 2.73
N THR A 774 -17.17 -29.21 3.55
CA THR A 774 -17.98 -28.05 3.09
C THR A 774 -17.13 -26.85 2.69
N SER A 775 -16.01 -26.60 3.36
CA SER A 775 -15.17 -25.43 3.12
C SER A 775 -13.99 -25.70 2.20
N TYR A 776 -13.51 -26.95 2.10
CA TYR A 776 -12.30 -27.28 1.34
C TYR A 776 -12.56 -28.27 0.20
N ALA A 777 -13.05 -29.48 0.46
CA ALA A 777 -13.31 -30.47 -0.59
C ALA A 777 -14.31 -29.94 -1.62
N ALA A 778 -15.37 -29.25 -1.17
CA ALA A 778 -16.38 -28.64 -2.03
C ALA A 778 -15.82 -27.67 -3.09
N ARG A 779 -14.61 -27.11 -2.87
CA ARG A 779 -13.96 -26.23 -3.86
C ARG A 779 -13.51 -26.99 -5.12
N LEU A 780 -13.29 -28.30 -5.01
CA LEU A 780 -12.96 -29.19 -6.12
C LEU A 780 -14.20 -29.70 -6.86
N LYS A 781 -15.41 -29.28 -6.50
CA LYS A 781 -16.65 -29.77 -7.13
C LYS A 781 -16.71 -29.55 -8.64
N LYS A 782 -16.08 -28.48 -9.15
CA LYS A 782 -15.99 -28.20 -10.59
C LYS A 782 -14.94 -29.07 -11.31
N ALA A 783 -14.03 -29.71 -10.57
CA ALA A 783 -12.99 -30.55 -11.14
C ALA A 783 -13.49 -31.94 -11.53
N TYR A 784 -14.66 -32.39 -11.03
CA TYR A 784 -15.15 -33.75 -11.22
C TYR A 784 -16.64 -33.76 -11.61
N PRO A 785 -17.12 -34.83 -12.27
CA PRO A 785 -18.56 -35.10 -12.37
C PRO A 785 -19.19 -35.21 -10.97
N SER A 786 -20.48 -34.86 -10.84
CA SER A 786 -21.12 -34.78 -9.51
C SER A 786 -21.11 -36.10 -8.75
N GLU A 787 -21.37 -37.22 -9.43
CA GLU A 787 -21.35 -38.55 -8.81
C GLU A 787 -19.95 -38.97 -8.36
N ASP A 788 -18.93 -38.70 -9.17
CA ASP A 788 -17.55 -39.04 -8.85
C ASP A 788 -16.98 -38.16 -7.73
N PHE A 789 -17.36 -36.88 -7.69
CA PHE A 789 -17.05 -36.00 -6.57
C PHE A 789 -17.58 -36.56 -5.24
N GLU A 790 -18.84 -36.99 -5.23
CA GLU A 790 -19.45 -37.58 -4.03
C GLU A 790 -18.71 -38.85 -3.62
N ARG A 791 -18.35 -39.73 -4.55
CA ARG A 791 -17.55 -40.93 -4.26
C ARG A 791 -16.17 -40.58 -3.69
N LEU A 792 -15.47 -39.64 -4.31
CA LEU A 792 -14.11 -39.27 -3.94
C LEU A 792 -14.01 -38.71 -2.52
N PHE A 793 -15.03 -37.99 -2.07
CA PHE A 793 -15.06 -37.32 -0.75
C PHE A 793 -16.07 -37.92 0.24
N ARG A 794 -16.47 -39.19 0.05
CA ARG A 794 -17.23 -39.95 1.06
C ARG A 794 -16.38 -40.19 2.32
N THR A 795 -17.00 -40.13 3.49
CA THR A 795 -16.34 -40.32 4.80
C THR A 795 -16.10 -41.78 5.18
N ASP A 796 -16.71 -42.71 4.45
CA ASP A 796 -16.65 -44.15 4.68
C ASP A 796 -15.59 -44.78 3.76
N GLU A 797 -14.86 -45.78 4.27
CA GLU A 797 -13.79 -46.46 3.54
C GLU A 797 -14.29 -47.54 2.58
N GLN A 798 -15.55 -48.00 2.73
CA GLN A 798 -16.13 -49.04 1.88
C GLN A 798 -16.75 -48.44 0.62
N LEU A 799 -16.20 -48.81 -0.54
CA LEU A 799 -16.85 -48.62 -1.84
C LEU A 799 -18.16 -49.44 -1.87
N GLY A 800 -19.24 -48.85 -2.35
CA GLY A 800 -20.49 -49.59 -2.56
C GLY A 800 -20.29 -50.69 -3.61
N LEU A 801 -21.08 -51.76 -3.53
CA LEU A 801 -20.98 -52.94 -4.40
C LEU A 801 -21.08 -52.64 -5.92
N PHE A 802 -21.53 -51.43 -6.28
CA PHE A 802 -21.72 -50.94 -7.64
C PHE A 802 -20.90 -49.67 -7.96
N ASP A 803 -20.00 -49.25 -7.07
CA ASP A 803 -19.13 -48.10 -7.32
C ASP A 803 -18.01 -48.51 -8.30
N GLN A 804 -17.73 -47.66 -9.29
CA GLN A 804 -16.53 -47.82 -10.11
C GLN A 804 -15.28 -47.61 -9.23
N PRO A 805 -14.18 -48.36 -9.47
CA PRO A 805 -12.93 -48.13 -8.77
C PRO A 805 -12.43 -46.69 -8.94
N ILE A 806 -11.84 -46.13 -7.88
CA ILE A 806 -11.43 -44.71 -7.82
C ILE A 806 -10.42 -44.38 -8.92
N GLU A 807 -9.59 -45.34 -9.32
CA GLU A 807 -8.63 -45.20 -10.42
C GLU A 807 -9.24 -44.88 -11.79
N TYR A 808 -10.56 -45.11 -11.98
CA TYR A 808 -11.26 -44.77 -13.22
C TYR A 808 -11.87 -43.36 -13.20
N ILE A 809 -11.94 -42.71 -12.04
CA ILE A 809 -12.44 -41.33 -11.97
C ILE A 809 -11.46 -40.42 -12.71
N GLN A 810 -12.00 -39.56 -13.57
CA GLN A 810 -11.22 -38.57 -14.31
C GLN A 810 -11.69 -37.15 -13.95
N PRO A 811 -10.75 -36.20 -13.84
CA PRO A 811 -11.12 -34.79 -13.82
C PRO A 811 -11.90 -34.38 -15.08
N ASN A 812 -12.73 -33.34 -14.95
CA ASN A 812 -13.36 -32.64 -16.07
C ASN A 812 -12.29 -31.91 -16.88
N TRP A 813 -11.65 -32.63 -17.81
CA TRP A 813 -10.55 -32.09 -18.62
C TRP A 813 -11.06 -31.10 -19.67
N ILE A 814 -10.39 -29.95 -19.77
CA ILE A 814 -10.55 -28.95 -20.83
C ILE A 814 -9.32 -29.09 -21.74
N ARG A 815 -9.52 -29.63 -22.93
CA ARG A 815 -8.45 -29.89 -23.91
C ARG A 815 -8.70 -29.11 -25.18
N CYS A 816 -7.63 -28.54 -25.73
CA CYS A 816 -7.63 -28.10 -27.11
C CYS A 816 -7.58 -29.35 -28.01
N GLN A 817 -8.61 -29.58 -28.81
CA GLN A 817 -8.56 -30.68 -29.78
C GLN A 817 -7.53 -30.34 -30.86
N ALA A 818 -6.66 -31.29 -31.20
CA ALA A 818 -5.82 -31.16 -32.39
C ALA A 818 -6.77 -31.10 -33.61
N GLY A 819 -6.80 -29.94 -34.28
CA GLY A 819 -7.54 -29.83 -35.53
C GLY A 819 -6.95 -30.79 -36.56
N ASN A 820 -7.76 -31.70 -37.09
CA ASN A 820 -7.49 -32.29 -38.40
C ASN A 820 -7.67 -31.16 -39.43
N GLY A 821 -6.58 -30.47 -39.79
CA GLY A 821 -6.58 -29.40 -40.78
C GLY A 821 -5.18 -28.92 -41.09
#